data_AF-F7K8G2-F1
#
_entry.id   AF-F7K8G2-F1
#
_cell.length_a   1.000
_cell.length_b   1.000
_cell.length_c   1.000
_cell.angle_alpha   90.00
_cell.angle_beta   90.00
_cell.angle_gamma   90.00
#
_symmetry.space_group_name_H-M   'P 1'
#
loop_
_entity.id
_entity.type
_entity.pdbx_description
1 polymer ?
#
loop_
_entity_poly.entity_id
_entity_poly.type
_entity_poly.pdbx_seq_one_letter_code
_entity_poly.pdbx_strand_id
1 'polypeptide(L)'
;MKNKAKAVLNKARHAIAEVSHLPKRVKNKIEDSRFDYEVNREIGKTITLDVSDVFFIQFTGKELWRYDMVVRYLAIENYYGQNALGFDLYRKMQNARVEEGYSEQAEIRFKQLIASYENEGYDKESKIVVDKNLKLIDGSHRMALAIYHNQPTISALVINGERFVDYSIDWFMKVGFTDEEMDIILAKAIGLKAKMNKPLSCVIWNPAIDVADSIVKDLGYYGNVLSCKTYHFRPYEYKNIVRAIYAIDDIEKWKIEKKLEYMGENADTVDVVELSFDDPQYRIKGATGLPLSINGERTKQALRTRFQPYIKNYFFDIIMHIADNHMQSEYMWRVFDPGIDCRKAISILNKYQYVLTKVDVPYYPEDFPDHIPVGRDMDVICSKDDFPIIRSELLQLSIGYPDYEIVVRDFPDRLLLRFELSGKLIFLIDCCCAIKEVPDEFITLGLKLRKKTSKGYYILQPAFEALICKMAYEDNNKKEYHMEYYNVDKVFETFEEALDSHAGGIDRFLPEFDEYLRKTGIPLDSVCIVGSAVLDLIGIRENHDIDFIVSTKFDKDQKHYATKVTDSGNIEKVSVDWLNKSGSVIVSDDEIILNPIYHFNYKGHKITRLSLVALKKSLTRREKDLADLSTLLAYFDRSENYRGGGGVIHHYSVIEIGIDIRSEGKMLGMLGSSSGLEVAA
;
A
#
# COMPACT_ATOMS: atom_id res chain seq x y z
N MET A 1 -30.64 20.20 -39.69
CA MET A 1 -30.42 19.83 -38.27
C MET A 1 -30.31 21.03 -37.32
N LYS A 2 -29.54 22.09 -37.62
CA LYS A 2 -29.40 23.30 -36.76
C LYS A 2 -30.73 24.01 -36.41
N ASN A 3 -31.71 24.07 -37.32
CA ASN A 3 -33.01 24.72 -37.05
C ASN A 3 -33.94 23.93 -36.12
N LYS A 4 -33.88 22.59 -36.13
CA LYS A 4 -34.64 21.75 -35.18
C LYS A 4 -34.06 21.87 -33.76
N ALA A 5 -32.73 21.87 -33.62
CA ALA A 5 -32.07 22.09 -32.33
C ALA A 5 -32.40 23.47 -31.73
N LYS A 6 -32.41 24.53 -32.55
CA LYS A 6 -32.77 25.89 -32.11
C LYS A 6 -34.24 26.02 -31.69
N ALA A 7 -35.16 25.33 -32.38
CA ALA A 7 -36.57 25.28 -32.03
C ALA A 7 -36.83 24.53 -30.71
N VAL A 8 -36.12 23.41 -30.48
CA VAL A 8 -36.18 22.67 -29.21
C VAL A 8 -35.62 23.50 -28.06
N LEU A 9 -34.50 24.20 -28.27
CA LEU A 9 -33.91 25.08 -27.25
C LEU A 9 -34.83 26.26 -26.88
N ASN A 10 -35.51 26.84 -27.87
CA ASN A 10 -36.49 27.90 -27.64
C ASN A 10 -37.75 27.40 -26.93
N LYS A 11 -38.24 26.18 -27.25
CA LYS A 11 -39.33 25.54 -26.51
C LYS A 11 -38.96 25.26 -25.05
N ALA A 12 -37.75 24.75 -24.81
CA ALA A 12 -37.23 24.53 -23.47
C ALA A 12 -37.10 25.84 -22.69
N ARG A 13 -36.58 26.92 -23.31
CA ARG A 13 -36.50 28.26 -22.70
C ARG A 13 -37.88 28.84 -22.37
N HIS A 14 -38.87 28.66 -23.24
CA HIS A 14 -40.25 29.08 -22.97
C HIS A 14 -40.90 28.29 -21.83
N ALA A 15 -40.71 26.96 -21.79
CA ALA A 15 -41.21 26.13 -20.70
C ALA A 15 -40.56 26.48 -19.34
N ILE A 16 -39.25 26.77 -19.34
CA ILE A 16 -38.54 27.25 -18.14
C ILE A 16 -39.04 28.63 -17.70
N ALA A 17 -39.34 29.53 -18.65
CA ALA A 17 -39.93 30.84 -18.37
C ALA A 17 -41.35 30.72 -17.78
N GLU A 18 -42.20 29.83 -18.32
CA GLU A 18 -43.54 29.57 -17.78
C GLU A 18 -43.51 29.01 -16.35
N VAL A 19 -42.60 28.07 -16.06
CA VAL A 19 -42.40 27.54 -14.69
C VAL A 19 -41.91 28.64 -13.75
N SER A 20 -41.08 29.58 -14.22
CA SER A 20 -40.57 30.68 -13.40
C SER A 20 -41.64 31.69 -12.95
N HIS A 21 -42.77 31.79 -13.65
CA HIS A 21 -43.90 32.66 -13.29
C HIS A 21 -44.99 31.98 -12.43
N LEU A 22 -44.84 30.69 -12.11
CA LEU A 22 -45.79 29.99 -11.26
C LEU A 22 -45.75 30.48 -9.79
N PRO A 23 -46.90 30.53 -9.09
CA PRO A 23 -46.94 30.79 -7.65
C PRO A 23 -46.07 29.80 -6.88
N LYS A 24 -45.40 30.26 -5.81
CA LYS A 24 -44.48 29.44 -4.99
C LYS A 24 -45.09 28.09 -4.57
N ARG A 25 -46.38 28.07 -4.20
CA ARG A 25 -47.13 26.85 -3.87
C ARG A 25 -47.16 25.82 -5.01
N VAL A 26 -47.33 26.26 -6.25
CA VAL A 26 -47.41 25.36 -7.42
C VAL A 26 -46.03 24.83 -7.76
N LYS A 27 -44.99 25.67 -7.67
CA LYS A 27 -43.59 25.24 -7.83
C LYS A 27 -43.21 24.16 -6.82
N ASN A 28 -43.50 24.38 -5.54
CA ASN A 28 -43.24 23.39 -4.49
C ASN A 28 -43.97 22.06 -4.78
N LYS A 29 -45.25 22.09 -5.19
CA LYS A 29 -46.01 20.87 -5.50
C LYS A 29 -45.45 20.10 -6.71
N ILE A 30 -44.93 20.80 -7.72
CA ILE A 30 -44.26 20.18 -8.87
C ILE A 30 -42.94 19.56 -8.44
N GLU A 31 -42.16 20.26 -7.60
CA GLU A 31 -40.90 19.74 -7.06
C GLU A 31 -41.14 18.51 -6.18
N ASP A 32 -42.13 18.54 -5.27
CA ASP A 32 -42.50 17.39 -4.43
C ASP A 32 -42.88 16.17 -5.29
N SER A 33 -43.70 16.37 -6.33
CA SER A 33 -44.07 15.30 -7.27
C SER A 33 -42.86 14.76 -8.04
N ARG A 34 -41.92 15.62 -8.43
CA ARG A 34 -40.65 15.20 -9.05
C ARG A 34 -39.81 14.37 -8.08
N PHE A 35 -39.66 14.81 -6.84
CA PHE A 35 -38.93 14.08 -5.80
C PHE A 35 -39.54 12.71 -5.56
N ASP A 36 -40.86 12.64 -5.38
CA ASP A 36 -41.53 11.38 -5.14
C ASP A 36 -41.37 10.44 -6.35
N TYR A 37 -41.39 10.97 -7.58
CA TYR A 37 -41.08 10.19 -8.79
C TYR A 37 -39.63 9.68 -8.80
N GLU A 38 -38.65 10.53 -8.50
CA GLU A 38 -37.23 10.17 -8.48
C GLU A 38 -36.93 9.12 -7.40
N VAL A 39 -37.51 9.27 -6.21
CA VAL A 39 -37.41 8.31 -5.11
C VAL A 39 -38.04 6.97 -5.50
N ASN A 40 -39.28 6.97 -6.00
CA ASN A 40 -39.99 5.74 -6.36
C ASN A 40 -39.35 4.97 -7.52
N ARG A 41 -38.57 5.65 -8.37
CA ARG A 41 -37.86 5.05 -9.51
C ARG A 41 -36.36 4.82 -9.24
N GLU A 42 -35.89 5.11 -8.02
CA GLU A 42 -34.49 5.11 -7.64
C GLU A 42 -33.57 5.91 -8.59
N ILE A 43 -34.09 7.03 -9.11
CA ILE A 43 -33.34 7.91 -10.02
C ILE A 43 -32.45 8.84 -9.17
N GLY A 44 -31.21 8.42 -8.96
CA GLY A 44 -30.22 9.18 -8.19
C GLY A 44 -28.83 8.55 -8.24
N LYS A 45 -27.89 9.10 -7.47
CA LYS A 45 -26.56 8.53 -7.30
C LYS A 45 -26.53 7.72 -6.01
N THR A 46 -26.20 6.43 -6.09
CA THR A 46 -25.95 5.62 -4.89
C THR A 46 -24.52 5.86 -4.42
N ILE A 47 -24.34 6.17 -3.13
CA ILE A 47 -23.04 6.32 -2.47
C ILE A 47 -23.05 5.66 -1.09
N THR A 48 -21.86 5.35 -0.57
CA THR A 48 -21.67 4.93 0.82
C THR A 48 -21.24 6.13 1.66
N LEU A 49 -21.82 6.28 2.85
CA LEU A 49 -21.54 7.38 3.78
C LEU A 49 -21.28 6.84 5.19
N ASP A 50 -20.45 7.52 5.97
CA ASP A 50 -20.33 7.27 7.41
C ASP A 50 -21.59 7.74 8.14
N VAL A 51 -22.04 6.94 9.10
CA VAL A 51 -23.29 7.17 9.83
C VAL A 51 -23.21 8.39 10.75
N SER A 52 -22.05 8.68 11.33
CA SER A 52 -21.82 9.90 12.13
C SER A 52 -21.92 11.14 11.25
N ASP A 53 -21.28 11.15 10.06
CA ASP A 53 -21.36 12.28 9.13
C ASP A 53 -22.82 12.59 8.74
N VAL A 54 -23.60 11.57 8.38
CA VAL A 54 -25.02 11.75 8.02
C VAL A 54 -25.81 12.27 9.22
N PHE A 55 -25.56 11.76 10.43
CA PHE A 55 -26.21 12.22 11.66
C PHE A 55 -25.91 13.69 11.94
N PHE A 56 -24.64 14.11 11.92
CA PHE A 56 -24.25 15.50 12.17
C PHE A 56 -24.72 16.47 11.09
N ILE A 57 -24.83 16.03 9.82
CA ILE A 57 -25.43 16.83 8.76
C ILE A 57 -26.88 17.19 9.06
N GLN A 58 -27.61 16.46 9.91
CA GLN A 58 -29.00 16.80 10.24
C GLN A 58 -29.14 17.97 11.23
N PHE A 59 -28.05 18.50 11.77
CA PHE A 59 -28.07 19.64 12.67
C PHE A 59 -28.07 20.98 11.91
N THR A 60 -28.64 22.01 12.54
CA THR A 60 -28.38 23.42 12.21
C THR A 60 -28.05 24.14 13.51
N GLY A 61 -26.78 24.53 13.68
CA GLY A 61 -26.28 24.93 15.00
C GLY A 61 -26.41 23.78 16.00
N LYS A 62 -27.05 24.04 17.16
CA LYS A 62 -27.22 23.03 18.22
C LYS A 62 -28.48 22.17 18.05
N GLU A 63 -29.37 22.51 17.12
CA GLU A 63 -30.67 21.85 16.97
C GLU A 63 -30.62 20.72 15.93
N LEU A 64 -31.15 19.56 16.31
CA LEU A 64 -31.38 18.43 15.42
C LEU A 64 -32.75 18.59 14.72
N TRP A 65 -32.79 18.52 13.39
CA TRP A 65 -34.05 18.64 12.63
C TRP A 65 -34.78 17.31 12.42
N ARG A 66 -34.18 16.21 12.89
CA ARG A 66 -34.62 14.83 12.67
C ARG A 66 -34.78 14.08 14.00
N TYR A 67 -35.48 14.66 14.97
CA TYR A 67 -35.77 13.97 16.24
C TYR A 67 -36.63 12.71 16.05
N ASP A 68 -37.26 12.55 14.89
CA ASP A 68 -37.91 11.30 14.47
C ASP A 68 -36.94 10.11 14.43
N MET A 69 -35.64 10.33 14.18
CA MET A 69 -34.61 9.30 14.33
C MET A 69 -34.43 8.88 15.80
N VAL A 70 -34.53 9.83 16.72
CA VAL A 70 -34.34 9.61 18.17
C VAL A 70 -35.53 8.84 18.75
N VAL A 71 -36.76 9.20 18.37
CA VAL A 71 -37.97 8.44 18.76
C VAL A 71 -37.90 6.99 18.25
N ARG A 72 -37.42 6.79 17.03
CA ARG A 72 -37.22 5.43 16.50
C ARG A 72 -36.14 4.67 17.24
N TYR A 73 -35.05 5.32 17.64
CA TYR A 73 -34.03 4.72 18.49
C TYR A 73 -34.61 4.27 19.84
N LEU A 74 -35.42 5.12 20.48
CA LEU A 74 -36.14 4.76 21.72
C LEU A 74 -37.07 3.56 21.52
N ALA A 75 -37.75 3.46 20.37
CA ALA A 75 -38.58 2.30 20.04
C ALA A 75 -37.77 1.02 19.84
N ILE A 76 -36.56 1.11 19.26
CA ILE A 76 -35.62 -0.02 19.18
C ILE A 76 -35.22 -0.45 20.60
N GLU A 77 -34.82 0.48 21.46
CA GLU A 77 -34.52 0.17 22.87
C GLU A 77 -35.71 -0.49 23.58
N ASN A 78 -36.95 -0.04 23.33
CA ASN A 78 -38.16 -0.65 23.87
C ASN A 78 -38.39 -2.08 23.34
N TYR A 79 -38.14 -2.32 22.04
CA TYR A 79 -38.18 -3.66 21.44
C TYR A 79 -37.28 -4.65 22.21
N TYR A 80 -36.08 -4.21 22.57
CA TYR A 80 -35.12 -5.00 23.36
C TYR A 80 -35.32 -4.91 24.89
N GLY A 81 -36.42 -4.31 25.37
CA GLY A 81 -36.75 -4.22 26.79
C GLY A 81 -35.88 -3.24 27.61
N GLN A 82 -35.16 -2.33 26.97
CA GLN A 82 -34.27 -1.36 27.63
C GLN A 82 -35.00 -0.11 28.14
N ASN A 83 -36.20 0.16 27.61
CA ASN A 83 -37.11 1.14 28.15
C ASN A 83 -38.56 0.65 27.97
N ALA A 84 -39.52 1.32 28.61
CA ALA A 84 -40.93 0.93 28.58
C ALA A 84 -41.81 1.78 27.65
N LEU A 85 -41.30 2.91 27.14
CA LEU A 85 -42.11 3.98 26.52
C LEU A 85 -41.82 4.18 25.01
N GLY A 86 -40.78 3.55 24.47
CA GLY A 86 -40.30 3.85 23.12
C GLY A 86 -41.34 3.65 22.02
N PHE A 87 -42.09 2.54 22.04
CA PHE A 87 -43.16 2.33 21.07
C PHE A 87 -44.39 3.23 21.32
N ASP A 88 -44.65 3.69 22.54
CA ASP A 88 -45.70 4.68 22.81
C ASP A 88 -45.41 6.00 22.09
N LEU A 89 -44.20 6.53 22.27
CA LEU A 89 -43.73 7.74 21.58
C LEU A 89 -43.75 7.56 20.06
N TYR A 90 -43.33 6.39 19.57
CA TYR A 90 -43.35 6.06 18.15
C TYR A 90 -44.76 6.02 17.58
N ARG A 91 -45.72 5.37 18.25
CA ARG A 91 -47.12 5.32 17.81
C ARG A 91 -47.73 6.71 17.74
N LYS A 92 -47.49 7.54 18.78
CA LYS A 92 -47.92 8.95 18.82
C LYS A 92 -47.37 9.75 17.64
N MET A 93 -46.07 9.64 17.39
CA MET A 93 -45.41 10.29 16.25
C MET A 93 -45.98 9.82 14.90
N GLN A 94 -46.23 8.53 14.72
CA GLN A 94 -46.72 7.98 13.45
C GLN A 94 -48.17 8.36 13.14
N ASN A 95 -49.04 8.37 14.16
CA ASN A 95 -50.42 8.84 13.99
C ASN A 95 -50.45 10.35 13.64
N ALA A 96 -49.61 11.16 14.28
CA ALA A 96 -49.50 12.59 13.98
C ALA A 96 -48.93 12.88 12.58
N ARG A 97 -48.05 12.01 12.07
CA ARG A 97 -47.41 12.16 10.76
C ARG A 97 -48.34 11.85 9.58
N VAL A 98 -49.11 10.76 9.68
CA VAL A 98 -49.90 10.22 8.56
C VAL A 98 -51.39 10.45 8.79
N GLU A 99 -51.98 9.65 9.66
CA GLU A 99 -53.36 9.75 10.11
C GLU A 99 -53.57 8.87 11.35
N GLU A 100 -54.65 9.10 12.09
CA GLU A 100 -55.02 8.30 13.24
C GLU A 100 -55.27 6.83 12.83
N GLY A 101 -54.67 5.89 13.57
CA GLY A 101 -54.76 4.45 13.29
C GLY A 101 -53.64 3.88 12.41
N TYR A 102 -52.83 4.72 11.76
CA TYR A 102 -51.69 4.26 10.95
C TYR A 102 -50.57 3.59 11.77
N SER A 103 -50.47 3.94 13.06
CA SER A 103 -49.41 3.48 13.95
C SER A 103 -49.30 1.95 14.11
N GLU A 104 -50.40 1.20 14.06
CA GLU A 104 -50.38 -0.27 14.21
C GLU A 104 -49.59 -0.93 13.07
N GLN A 105 -49.89 -0.56 11.82
CA GLN A 105 -49.16 -1.07 10.66
C GLN A 105 -47.70 -0.61 10.65
N ALA A 106 -47.46 0.65 11.05
CA ALA A 106 -46.12 1.20 11.13
C ALA A 106 -45.26 0.51 12.19
N GLU A 107 -45.85 0.07 13.30
CA GLU A 107 -45.18 -0.69 14.35
C GLU A 107 -44.83 -2.10 13.89
N ILE A 108 -45.78 -2.81 13.26
CA ILE A 108 -45.53 -4.15 12.71
C ILE A 108 -44.36 -4.11 11.71
N ARG A 109 -44.41 -3.18 10.75
CA ARG A 109 -43.32 -3.02 9.76
C ARG A 109 -41.99 -2.68 10.40
N PHE A 110 -41.98 -1.85 11.43
CA PHE A 110 -40.73 -1.49 12.09
C PHE A 110 -40.15 -2.67 12.89
N LYS A 111 -40.98 -3.41 13.62
CA LYS A 111 -40.57 -4.64 14.32
C LYS A 111 -40.02 -5.68 13.35
N GLN A 112 -40.61 -5.82 12.15
CA GLN A 112 -40.08 -6.67 11.09
C GLN A 112 -38.69 -6.22 10.62
N LEU A 113 -38.47 -4.91 10.44
CA LEU A 113 -37.17 -4.36 10.06
C LEU A 113 -36.11 -4.52 11.17
N ILE A 114 -36.49 -4.38 12.45
CA ILE A 114 -35.59 -4.65 13.58
C ILE A 114 -35.17 -6.13 13.56
N ALA A 115 -36.15 -7.03 13.42
CA ALA A 115 -35.89 -8.47 13.35
C ALA A 115 -35.04 -8.86 12.13
N SER A 116 -35.20 -8.22 10.96
CA SER A 116 -34.34 -8.51 9.81
C SER A 116 -32.90 -8.09 10.08
N TYR A 117 -32.68 -6.94 10.73
CA TYR A 117 -31.34 -6.49 11.13
C TYR A 117 -30.65 -7.46 12.09
N GLU A 118 -31.40 -8.06 13.03
CA GLU A 118 -30.86 -9.06 13.96
C GLU A 118 -30.46 -10.36 13.25
N ASN A 119 -31.32 -10.85 12.35
CA ASN A 119 -31.14 -12.14 11.72
C ASN A 119 -30.14 -12.11 10.56
N GLU A 120 -30.11 -11.02 9.80
CA GLU A 120 -29.39 -10.93 8.51
C GLU A 120 -28.29 -9.85 8.53
N GLY A 121 -28.28 -8.97 9.54
CA GLY A 121 -27.40 -7.80 9.58
C GLY A 121 -27.89 -6.65 8.71
N TYR A 122 -27.00 -5.68 8.45
CA TYR A 122 -27.30 -4.56 7.58
C TYR A 122 -27.28 -4.97 6.09
N ASP A 123 -28.42 -4.81 5.42
CA ASP A 123 -28.53 -4.95 3.97
C ASP A 123 -28.14 -3.65 3.23
N LYS A 124 -27.07 -3.72 2.42
CA LYS A 124 -26.57 -2.59 1.61
C LYS A 124 -27.55 -2.14 0.52
N GLU A 125 -28.46 -3.00 0.07
CA GLU A 125 -29.53 -2.60 -0.86
C GLU A 125 -30.64 -1.81 -0.15
N SER A 126 -30.72 -1.89 1.18
CA SER A 126 -31.62 -1.12 2.01
C SER A 126 -31.13 0.33 2.16
N LYS A 127 -31.25 1.10 1.08
CA LYS A 127 -30.72 2.48 0.97
C LYS A 127 -31.54 3.48 1.79
N ILE A 128 -30.87 4.43 2.44
CA ILE A 128 -31.53 5.68 2.87
C ILE A 128 -31.69 6.61 1.68
N VAL A 129 -32.59 7.58 1.77
CA VAL A 129 -32.78 8.60 0.73
C VAL A 129 -32.37 9.94 1.29
N VAL A 130 -31.46 10.62 0.60
CA VAL A 130 -30.98 11.94 0.99
C VAL A 130 -31.06 12.90 -0.19
N ASP A 131 -31.14 14.18 0.12
CA ASP A 131 -31.06 15.23 -0.88
C ASP A 131 -29.61 15.49 -1.31
N LYS A 132 -29.38 16.42 -2.25
CA LYS A 132 -28.04 16.73 -2.77
C LYS A 132 -27.07 17.29 -1.70
N ASN A 133 -27.61 17.74 -0.57
CA ASN A 133 -26.88 18.27 0.59
C ASN A 133 -26.75 17.20 1.71
N LEU A 134 -27.08 15.94 1.41
CA LEU A 134 -27.13 14.80 2.33
C LEU A 134 -28.10 15.00 3.52
N LYS A 135 -29.06 15.93 3.40
CA LYS A 135 -30.16 16.02 4.37
C LYS A 135 -31.09 14.84 4.14
N LEU A 136 -31.48 14.18 5.23
CA LEU A 136 -32.25 12.96 5.17
C LEU A 136 -33.66 13.28 4.65
N ILE A 137 -34.11 12.54 3.64
CA ILE A 137 -35.48 12.59 3.12
C ILE A 137 -36.27 11.42 3.70
N ASP A 138 -35.76 10.20 3.54
CA ASP A 138 -36.38 8.97 4.04
C ASP A 138 -35.34 7.95 4.51
N GLY A 139 -35.76 6.99 5.32
CA GLY A 139 -34.90 5.96 5.90
C GLY A 139 -34.42 6.28 7.32
N SER A 140 -35.10 7.14 8.08
CA SER A 140 -34.74 7.40 9.48
C SER A 140 -34.89 6.18 10.39
N HIS A 141 -35.69 5.18 10.02
CA HIS A 141 -35.68 3.87 10.67
C HIS A 141 -34.35 3.15 10.51
N ARG A 142 -33.81 3.13 9.29
CA ARG A 142 -32.49 2.53 9.00
C ARG A 142 -31.36 3.31 9.65
N MET A 143 -31.43 4.64 9.67
CA MET A 143 -30.48 5.45 10.41
C MET A 143 -30.50 5.15 11.92
N ALA A 144 -31.68 5.02 12.54
CA ALA A 144 -31.80 4.68 13.95
C ALA A 144 -31.22 3.29 14.26
N LEU A 145 -31.49 2.29 13.40
CA LEU A 145 -30.90 0.95 13.50
C LEU A 145 -29.39 0.97 13.32
N ALA A 146 -28.88 1.70 12.32
CA ALA A 146 -27.45 1.85 12.10
C ALA A 146 -26.74 2.45 13.33
N ILE A 147 -27.31 3.50 13.93
CA ILE A 147 -26.81 4.10 15.16
C ILE A 147 -26.89 3.13 16.35
N TYR A 148 -27.96 2.34 16.47
CA TYR A 148 -28.14 1.38 17.55
C TYR A 148 -27.11 0.24 17.49
N HIS A 149 -26.92 -0.35 16.31
CA HIS A 149 -26.00 -1.46 16.08
C HIS A 149 -24.54 -1.04 15.85
N ASN A 150 -24.20 0.25 16.00
CA ASN A 150 -22.86 0.81 15.72
C ASN A 150 -22.36 0.50 14.29
N GLN A 151 -23.28 0.47 13.33
CA GLN A 151 -22.95 0.28 11.93
C GLN A 151 -22.12 1.48 11.45
N PRO A 152 -20.89 1.28 10.91
CA PRO A 152 -20.00 2.39 10.55
C PRO A 152 -20.51 3.18 9.35
N THR A 153 -21.01 2.48 8.33
CA THR A 153 -21.41 3.07 7.05
C THR A 153 -22.80 2.62 6.60
N ILE A 154 -23.46 3.47 5.82
CA ILE A 154 -24.78 3.24 5.24
C ILE A 154 -24.82 3.65 3.77
N SER A 155 -25.55 2.88 2.96
CA SER A 155 -25.81 3.18 1.56
C SER A 155 -26.93 4.20 1.42
N ALA A 156 -26.70 5.24 0.61
CA ALA A 156 -27.62 6.34 0.41
C ALA A 156 -27.87 6.58 -1.08
N LEU A 157 -29.15 6.72 -1.45
CA LEU A 157 -29.59 7.25 -2.72
C LEU A 157 -29.65 8.77 -2.63
N VAL A 158 -28.76 9.45 -3.34
CA VAL A 158 -28.69 10.91 -3.42
C VAL A 158 -29.55 11.39 -4.58
N ILE A 159 -30.60 12.15 -4.25
CA ILE A 159 -31.52 12.74 -5.21
C ILE A 159 -31.06 14.14 -5.59
N ASN A 160 -31.20 14.51 -6.87
CA ASN A 160 -30.74 15.79 -7.39
C ASN A 160 -31.74 16.93 -7.09
N GLY A 161 -31.77 17.36 -5.83
CA GLY A 161 -32.56 18.50 -5.36
C GLY A 161 -32.38 18.73 -3.87
N GLU A 162 -33.07 19.74 -3.32
CA GLU A 162 -33.17 19.98 -1.88
C GLU A 162 -34.59 19.67 -1.39
N ARG A 163 -34.72 18.90 -0.30
CA ARG A 163 -36.02 18.62 0.32
C ARG A 163 -35.86 18.69 1.83
N PHE A 164 -36.55 19.66 2.42
CA PHE A 164 -36.54 19.86 3.86
C PHE A 164 -37.62 19.00 4.53
N VAL A 165 -37.23 18.22 5.55
CA VAL A 165 -38.13 17.39 6.34
C VAL A 165 -38.04 17.84 7.80
N ASP A 166 -39.13 18.38 8.32
CA ASP A 166 -39.19 18.96 9.67
C ASP A 166 -39.68 17.92 10.69
N TYR A 167 -38.76 17.48 11.54
CA TYR A 167 -39.03 16.83 12.83
C TYR A 167 -38.19 17.50 13.91
N SER A 168 -38.15 18.84 13.90
CA SER A 168 -37.64 19.66 15.01
C SER A 168 -38.45 19.45 16.28
N ILE A 169 -37.95 19.95 17.42
CA ILE A 169 -38.70 19.88 18.68
C ILE A 169 -40.02 20.66 18.59
N ASP A 170 -40.05 21.75 17.81
CA ASP A 170 -41.25 22.53 17.52
C ASP A 170 -42.34 21.69 16.84
N TRP A 171 -41.95 20.75 15.96
CA TRP A 171 -42.91 19.84 15.34
C TRP A 171 -43.58 18.95 16.38
N PHE A 172 -42.80 18.37 17.30
CA PHE A 172 -43.32 17.52 18.39
C PHE A 172 -44.27 18.30 19.31
N MET A 173 -43.92 19.54 19.66
CA MET A 173 -44.78 20.44 20.43
C MET A 173 -46.10 20.71 19.70
N LYS A 174 -46.06 21.03 18.40
CA LYS A 174 -47.26 21.32 17.58
C LYS A 174 -48.22 20.14 17.47
N VAL A 175 -47.70 18.90 17.46
CA VAL A 175 -48.52 17.69 17.35
C VAL A 175 -48.89 17.07 18.71
N GLY A 176 -48.66 17.80 19.81
CA GLY A 176 -49.19 17.47 21.13
C GLY A 176 -48.35 16.52 21.98
N PHE A 177 -47.02 16.50 21.79
CA PHE A 177 -46.11 15.88 22.76
C PHE A 177 -46.06 16.73 24.04
N THR A 178 -46.04 16.06 25.18
CA THR A 178 -45.91 16.67 26.51
C THR A 178 -44.47 17.08 26.79
N ASP A 179 -44.28 17.96 27.78
CA ASP A 179 -42.95 18.41 28.19
C ASP A 179 -42.08 17.24 28.64
N GLU A 180 -42.65 16.27 29.41
CA GLU A 180 -41.91 15.09 29.84
C GLU A 180 -41.48 14.18 28.67
N GLU A 181 -42.35 13.98 27.68
CA GLU A 181 -41.99 13.20 26.49
C GLU A 181 -40.90 13.90 25.65
N MET A 182 -41.00 15.23 25.51
CA MET A 182 -39.99 16.03 24.80
C MET A 182 -38.65 16.02 25.53
N ASP A 183 -38.64 16.11 26.86
CA ASP A 183 -37.41 16.01 27.67
C ASP A 183 -36.71 14.66 27.50
N ILE A 184 -37.47 13.56 27.42
CA ILE A 184 -36.92 12.22 27.14
C ILE A 184 -36.25 12.19 25.76
N ILE A 185 -36.91 12.75 24.73
CA ILE A 185 -36.39 12.81 23.36
C ILE A 185 -35.11 13.66 23.31
N LEU A 186 -35.12 14.84 23.94
CA LEU A 186 -33.97 15.75 23.99
C LEU A 186 -32.79 15.12 24.73
N ALA A 187 -33.03 14.50 25.88
CA ALA A 187 -32.00 13.81 26.64
C ALA A 187 -31.37 12.66 25.84
N LYS A 188 -32.20 11.86 25.13
CA LYS A 188 -31.68 10.79 24.27
C LYS A 188 -30.89 11.37 23.10
N ALA A 189 -31.33 12.47 22.49
CA ALA A 189 -30.59 13.12 21.40
C ALA A 189 -29.20 13.61 21.84
N ILE A 190 -29.07 14.15 23.05
CA ILE A 190 -27.77 14.54 23.64
C ILE A 190 -26.88 13.31 23.79
N GLY A 191 -27.41 12.21 24.33
CA GLY A 191 -26.68 10.95 24.47
C GLY A 191 -26.23 10.37 23.11
N LEU A 192 -27.10 10.41 22.10
CA LEU A 192 -26.75 9.98 20.74
C LEU A 192 -25.71 10.91 20.11
N LYS A 193 -25.80 12.22 20.32
CA LYS A 193 -24.79 13.16 19.83
C LYS A 193 -23.42 12.85 20.42
N ALA A 194 -23.33 12.59 21.72
CA ALA A 194 -22.09 12.18 22.37
C ALA A 194 -21.58 10.83 21.83
N LYS A 195 -22.48 9.85 21.66
CA LYS A 195 -22.16 8.52 21.10
C LYS A 195 -21.61 8.60 19.68
N MET A 196 -22.18 9.45 18.83
CA MET A 196 -21.83 9.54 17.41
C MET A 196 -20.63 10.44 17.16
N ASN A 197 -20.19 11.23 18.14
CA ASN A 197 -19.05 12.13 17.99
C ASN A 197 -17.74 11.31 17.93
N LYS A 198 -17.24 11.12 16.72
CA LYS A 198 -15.97 10.43 16.47
C LYS A 198 -14.87 11.48 16.28
N PRO A 199 -13.60 11.15 16.58
CA PRO A 199 -12.50 12.07 16.32
C PRO A 199 -12.25 12.25 14.83
N LEU A 200 -11.69 13.40 14.48
CA LEU A 200 -11.06 13.67 13.19
C LEU A 200 -9.54 13.64 13.34
N SER A 201 -8.87 12.95 12.42
CA SER A 201 -7.41 12.85 12.42
C SER A 201 -6.79 14.12 11.84
N CYS A 202 -5.79 14.65 12.54
CA CYS A 202 -4.95 15.77 12.13
C CYS A 202 -3.50 15.31 12.04
N VAL A 203 -2.85 15.54 10.91
CA VAL A 203 -1.42 15.29 10.75
C VAL A 203 -0.68 16.62 10.77
N ILE A 204 0.32 16.76 11.64
CA ILE A 204 1.30 17.85 11.61
C ILE A 204 2.51 17.34 10.84
N TRP A 205 2.85 18.04 9.76
CA TRP A 205 3.91 17.63 8.84
C TRP A 205 5.29 18.05 9.35
N ASN A 206 6.34 17.40 8.83
CA ASN A 206 7.73 17.62 9.22
C ASN A 206 8.15 19.10 9.36
N PRO A 207 7.80 20.03 8.43
CA PRO A 207 8.21 21.43 8.53
C PRO A 207 7.70 22.17 9.77
N ALA A 208 6.67 21.65 10.43
CA ALA A 208 6.05 22.25 11.60
C ALA A 208 6.34 21.48 12.91
N ILE A 209 7.19 20.45 12.88
CA ILE A 209 7.47 19.61 14.06
C ILE A 209 8.11 20.41 15.20
N ASP A 210 9.02 21.33 14.89
CA ASP A 210 9.65 22.20 15.91
C ASP A 210 8.64 23.06 16.69
N VAL A 211 7.44 23.27 16.13
CA VAL A 211 6.35 24.03 16.76
C VAL A 211 5.11 23.16 17.03
N ALA A 212 5.21 21.84 16.93
CA ALA A 212 4.07 20.92 17.04
C ALA A 212 3.36 21.04 18.40
N ASP A 213 4.09 21.10 19.51
CA ASP A 213 3.49 21.29 20.85
C ASP A 213 2.61 22.54 20.94
N SER A 214 3.04 23.63 20.30
CA SER A 214 2.26 24.88 20.25
C SER A 214 1.03 24.73 19.36
N ILE A 215 1.15 24.01 18.24
CA ILE A 215 0.02 23.66 17.38
C ILE A 215 -1.00 22.82 18.15
N VAL A 216 -0.57 21.75 18.83
CA VAL A 216 -1.42 20.85 19.61
C VAL A 216 -2.15 21.62 20.71
N LYS A 217 -1.43 22.50 21.42
CA LYS A 217 -2.04 23.39 22.40
C LYS A 217 -3.11 24.29 21.79
N ASP A 218 -2.83 24.89 20.62
CA ASP A 218 -3.76 25.80 19.96
C ASP A 218 -4.95 25.07 19.31
N LEU A 219 -4.81 23.80 18.91
CA LEU A 219 -5.92 22.92 18.52
C LEU A 219 -6.95 22.78 19.66
N GLY A 220 -6.49 22.81 20.91
CA GLY A 220 -7.32 22.78 22.11
C GLY A 220 -8.32 23.95 22.23
N TYR A 221 -8.13 25.06 21.50
CA TYR A 221 -9.13 26.15 21.45
C TYR A 221 -10.32 25.83 20.56
N TYR A 222 -10.20 24.84 19.67
CA TYR A 222 -11.22 24.49 18.67
C TYR A 222 -11.95 23.18 18.98
N GLY A 223 -11.30 22.27 19.70
CA GLY A 223 -11.86 20.99 20.10
C GLY A 223 -11.02 20.29 21.16
N ASN A 224 -11.46 19.11 21.57
CA ASN A 224 -10.76 18.29 22.55
C ASN A 224 -9.69 17.44 21.87
N VAL A 225 -8.42 17.68 22.20
CA VAL A 225 -7.31 16.81 21.78
C VAL A 225 -7.38 15.53 22.59
N LEU A 226 -7.61 14.40 21.92
CA LEU A 226 -7.76 13.09 22.57
C LEU A 226 -6.40 12.38 22.70
N SER A 227 -5.56 12.48 21.67
CA SER A 227 -4.22 11.88 21.65
C SER A 227 -3.32 12.60 20.66
N CYS A 228 -2.01 12.50 20.88
CA CYS A 228 -0.96 12.88 19.93
C CYS A 228 0.07 11.74 19.89
N LYS A 229 0.44 11.28 18.69
CA LYS A 229 1.44 10.23 18.48
C LYS A 229 2.42 10.65 17.40
N THR A 230 3.71 10.60 17.72
CA THR A 230 4.81 10.85 16.79
C THR A 230 5.18 9.58 16.04
N TYR A 231 5.44 9.73 14.74
CA TYR A 231 5.96 8.68 13.87
C TYR A 231 7.24 9.16 13.21
N HIS A 232 8.22 8.25 13.10
CA HIS A 232 9.47 8.47 12.40
C HIS A 232 9.60 7.48 11.24
N PHE A 233 10.03 7.98 10.09
CA PHE A 233 10.15 7.24 8.83
C PHE A 233 11.48 7.53 8.17
N ARG A 234 11.94 6.63 7.28
CA ARG A 234 13.01 7.02 6.35
C ARG A 234 12.51 8.13 5.42
N PRO A 235 13.38 9.01 4.88
CA PRO A 235 12.91 10.13 4.06
C PRO A 235 12.10 9.74 2.81
N TYR A 236 12.40 8.60 2.18
CA TYR A 236 11.60 8.09 1.06
C TYR A 236 10.28 7.44 1.50
N GLU A 237 10.26 6.78 2.66
CA GLU A 237 9.06 6.24 3.27
C GLU A 237 8.10 7.37 3.69
N TYR A 238 8.61 8.44 4.31
CA TYR A 238 7.86 9.67 4.61
C TYR A 238 7.14 10.21 3.38
N LYS A 239 7.85 10.31 2.24
CA LYS A 239 7.25 10.76 0.96
C LYS A 239 6.10 9.86 0.53
N ASN A 240 6.17 8.55 0.78
CA ASN A 240 5.08 7.63 0.46
C ASN A 240 3.90 7.78 1.41
N ILE A 241 4.13 7.97 2.70
CA ILE A 241 3.07 8.25 3.69
C ILE A 241 2.31 9.51 3.29
N VAL A 242 2.99 10.61 2.95
CA VAL A 242 2.35 11.84 2.46
C VAL A 242 1.49 11.57 1.23
N ARG A 243 2.02 10.85 0.23
CA ARG A 243 1.26 10.48 -0.98
C ARG A 243 0.04 9.62 -0.66
N ALA A 244 0.17 8.69 0.29
CA ALA A 244 -0.92 7.82 0.72
C ALA A 244 -2.04 8.61 1.41
N ILE A 245 -1.70 9.52 2.34
CA ILE A 245 -2.67 10.41 3.02
C ILE A 245 -3.46 11.25 2.01
N TYR A 246 -2.78 11.86 1.04
CA TYR A 246 -3.45 12.67 0.01
C TYR A 246 -4.10 11.85 -1.11
N ALA A 247 -3.99 10.52 -1.12
CA ALA A 247 -4.57 9.70 -2.19
C ALA A 247 -6.11 9.69 -2.15
N ILE A 248 -6.71 9.86 -0.96
CA ILE A 248 -8.15 9.97 -0.76
C ILE A 248 -8.68 11.39 -1.04
N ASP A 249 -7.78 12.38 -1.08
CA ASP A 249 -8.14 13.76 -1.40
C ASP A 249 -8.31 13.98 -2.90
N ASP A 250 -9.16 14.95 -3.24
CA ASP A 250 -9.31 15.48 -4.59
C ASP A 250 -8.23 16.53 -4.89
N ILE A 251 -6.97 16.07 -4.89
CA ILE A 251 -5.78 16.89 -5.15
C ILE A 251 -4.98 16.32 -6.33
N GLU A 252 -4.56 17.22 -7.22
CA GLU A 252 -3.74 16.85 -8.37
C GLU A 252 -2.33 16.42 -7.93
N LYS A 253 -1.80 15.37 -8.56
CA LYS A 253 -0.49 14.78 -8.21
C LYS A 253 0.64 15.81 -8.15
N TRP A 254 0.70 16.76 -9.09
CA TRP A 254 1.76 17.77 -9.12
C TRP A 254 1.77 18.67 -7.87
N LYS A 255 0.62 18.89 -7.22
CA LYS A 255 0.55 19.67 -5.97
C LYS A 255 1.15 18.90 -4.81
N ILE A 256 0.95 17.57 -4.76
CA ILE A 256 1.57 16.70 -3.76
C ILE A 256 3.09 16.74 -3.91
N GLU A 257 3.61 16.59 -5.13
CA GLU A 257 5.04 16.64 -5.38
C GLU A 257 5.65 18.01 -5.02
N LYS A 258 4.93 19.11 -5.29
CA LYS A 258 5.33 20.43 -4.80
C LYS A 258 5.37 20.50 -3.27
N LYS A 259 4.36 19.99 -2.57
CA LYS A 259 4.39 19.93 -1.10
C LYS A 259 5.63 19.17 -0.60
N LEU A 260 5.94 18.02 -1.19
CA LEU A 260 7.11 17.22 -0.82
C LEU A 260 8.44 17.97 -1.03
N GLU A 261 8.57 18.73 -2.13
CA GLU A 261 9.73 19.58 -2.38
C GLU A 261 9.93 20.60 -1.24
N TYR A 262 8.86 21.27 -0.81
CA TYR A 262 8.91 22.26 0.27
C TYR A 262 8.99 21.65 1.67
N MET A 263 8.57 20.40 1.84
CA MET A 263 8.77 19.65 3.10
C MET A 263 10.23 19.31 3.35
N GLY A 264 11.04 19.22 2.28
CA GLY A 264 12.48 18.96 2.35
C GLY A 264 12.82 17.48 2.15
N GLU A 265 14.03 17.24 1.63
CA GLU A 265 14.47 15.89 1.24
C GLU A 265 14.73 14.97 2.43
N ASN A 266 15.02 15.53 3.60
CA ASN A 266 15.33 14.81 4.84
C ASN A 266 14.13 14.72 5.80
N ALA A 267 12.93 15.08 5.34
CA ALA A 267 11.73 14.98 6.18
C ALA A 267 11.46 13.52 6.56
N ASP A 268 11.32 13.27 7.86
CA ASP A 268 11.23 11.92 8.45
C ASP A 268 10.11 11.79 9.50
N THR A 269 9.70 12.90 10.10
CA THR A 269 8.85 12.91 11.29
C THR A 269 7.49 13.54 11.01
N VAL A 270 6.42 12.95 11.57
CA VAL A 270 5.07 13.53 11.64
C VAL A 270 4.46 13.32 13.03
N ASP A 271 3.59 14.24 13.44
CA ASP A 271 2.71 14.02 14.59
C ASP A 271 1.28 13.82 14.11
N VAL A 272 0.60 12.80 14.63
CA VAL A 272 -0.81 12.51 14.36
C VAL A 272 -1.61 12.79 15.62
N VAL A 273 -2.57 13.69 15.50
CA VAL A 273 -3.42 14.19 16.58
C VAL A 273 -4.86 13.79 16.31
N GLU A 274 -5.50 13.12 17.26
CA GLU A 274 -6.93 12.80 17.21
C GLU A 274 -7.72 13.91 17.91
N LEU A 275 -8.60 14.58 17.17
CA LEU A 275 -9.32 15.77 17.61
C LEU A 275 -10.83 15.55 17.58
N SER A 276 -11.49 15.71 18.71
CA SER A 276 -12.95 15.70 18.80
C SER A 276 -13.50 17.13 18.84
N PHE A 277 -14.31 17.50 17.85
CA PHE A 277 -15.05 18.76 17.87
C PHE A 277 -16.37 18.57 18.62
N ASP A 278 -16.75 19.50 19.50
CA ASP A 278 -18.07 19.43 20.17
C ASP A 278 -19.25 19.60 19.18
N ASP A 279 -18.98 20.25 18.07
CA ASP A 279 -19.88 20.43 16.94
C ASP A 279 -19.03 20.52 15.66
N PRO A 280 -18.82 19.42 14.93
CA PRO A 280 -17.97 19.45 13.74
C PRO A 280 -18.54 20.34 12.62
N GLN A 281 -19.87 20.45 12.51
CA GLN A 281 -20.63 21.12 11.45
C GLN A 281 -20.21 20.71 10.03
N TYR A 282 -21.12 20.14 9.25
CA TYR A 282 -20.79 19.66 7.92
C TYR A 282 -21.46 20.47 6.80
N ARG A 283 -20.72 20.66 5.71
CA ARG A 283 -21.23 21.09 4.40
C ARG A 283 -20.82 20.09 3.32
N ILE A 284 -21.48 20.11 2.17
CA ILE A 284 -21.08 19.29 1.03
C ILE A 284 -20.01 19.99 0.20
N LYS A 285 -18.96 19.24 -0.16
CA LYS A 285 -17.91 19.71 -1.06
C LYS A 285 -18.39 19.63 -2.50
N GLY A 286 -18.36 20.76 -3.23
CA GLY A 286 -18.88 20.81 -4.60
C GLY A 286 -18.20 19.88 -5.61
N ALA A 287 -16.92 19.55 -5.40
CA ALA A 287 -16.14 18.70 -6.30
C ALA A 287 -16.43 17.20 -6.11
N THR A 288 -16.52 16.73 -4.86
CA THR A 288 -16.64 15.30 -4.54
C THR A 288 -18.06 14.87 -4.18
N GLY A 289 -18.91 15.80 -3.73
CA GLY A 289 -20.23 15.50 -3.16
C GLY A 289 -20.17 14.86 -1.78
N LEU A 290 -19.01 14.88 -1.11
CA LEU A 290 -18.82 14.31 0.23
C LEU A 290 -18.90 15.38 1.33
N PRO A 291 -19.22 14.99 2.58
CA PRO A 291 -19.18 15.86 3.75
C PRO A 291 -17.79 16.48 3.98
N LEU A 292 -17.78 17.74 4.40
CA LEU A 292 -16.60 18.47 4.86
C LEU A 292 -16.94 19.23 6.15
N SER A 293 -16.13 19.01 7.17
CA SER A 293 -16.19 19.67 8.48
C SER A 293 -15.79 21.14 8.36
N ILE A 294 -16.76 22.04 8.57
CA ILE A 294 -16.58 23.49 8.53
C ILE A 294 -15.64 23.92 9.65
N ASN A 295 -15.78 23.35 10.86
CA ASN A 295 -14.90 23.67 11.96
C ASN A 295 -13.49 23.09 11.76
N GLY A 296 -13.35 21.92 11.12
CA GLY A 296 -12.06 21.42 10.67
C GLY A 296 -11.38 22.36 9.67
N GLU A 297 -12.10 22.84 8.65
CA GLU A 297 -11.58 23.81 7.66
C GLU A 297 -11.18 25.14 8.30
N ARG A 298 -12.03 25.69 9.17
CA ARG A 298 -11.75 26.93 9.90
C ARG A 298 -10.51 26.80 10.79
N THR A 299 -10.37 25.67 11.48
CA THR A 299 -9.22 25.36 12.35
C THR A 299 -7.93 25.30 11.53
N LYS A 300 -7.93 24.53 10.42
CA LYS A 300 -6.81 24.48 9.47
C LYS A 300 -6.38 25.87 9.02
N GLN A 301 -7.32 26.71 8.60
CA GLN A 301 -7.02 28.05 8.09
C GLN A 301 -6.41 28.96 9.16
N ALA A 302 -6.97 28.97 10.37
CA ALA A 302 -6.51 29.81 11.46
C ALA A 302 -5.09 29.42 11.93
N LEU A 303 -4.86 28.11 12.15
CA LEU A 303 -3.57 27.64 12.63
C LEU A 303 -2.48 27.77 11.55
N ARG A 304 -2.78 27.47 10.28
CA ARG A 304 -1.82 27.72 9.18
C ARG A 304 -1.42 29.18 9.10
N THR A 305 -2.37 30.11 9.22
CA THR A 305 -2.08 31.56 9.20
C THR A 305 -1.18 31.98 10.36
N ARG A 306 -1.47 31.46 11.57
CA ARG A 306 -0.71 31.78 12.78
C ARG A 306 0.70 31.21 12.77
N PHE A 307 0.86 29.97 12.31
CA PHE A 307 2.14 29.26 12.35
C PHE A 307 3.01 29.45 11.10
N GLN A 308 2.44 29.91 9.98
CA GLN A 308 3.18 30.21 8.74
C GLN A 308 4.47 31.02 8.96
N PRO A 309 4.52 32.09 9.78
CA PRO A 309 5.75 32.86 10.01
C PRO A 309 6.91 32.08 10.63
N TYR A 310 6.63 30.93 11.26
CA TYR A 310 7.63 30.07 11.91
C TYR A 310 8.15 28.96 10.98
N ILE A 311 7.60 28.83 9.77
CA ILE A 311 7.95 27.77 8.82
C ILE A 311 8.88 28.31 7.75
N LYS A 312 10.08 27.75 7.69
CA LYS A 312 11.06 28.08 6.65
C LYS A 312 10.52 27.67 5.27
N ASN A 313 10.61 28.56 4.28
CA ASN A 313 10.18 28.32 2.90
C ASN A 313 8.72 27.83 2.82
N TYR A 314 7.82 28.43 3.59
CA TYR A 314 6.43 28.01 3.63
C TYR A 314 5.79 27.90 2.24
N PHE A 315 5.22 26.74 1.95
CA PHE A 315 4.31 26.48 0.86
C PHE A 315 2.94 26.12 1.44
N PHE A 316 1.86 26.49 0.75
CA PHE A 316 0.52 26.25 1.26
C PHE A 316 0.31 24.77 1.60
N ASP A 317 -0.23 24.50 2.80
CA ASP A 317 -0.66 23.16 3.23
C ASP A 317 0.50 22.18 3.52
N ILE A 318 1.63 22.70 4.02
CA ILE A 318 2.76 21.91 4.56
C ILE A 318 2.94 21.98 6.08
N ILE A 319 2.00 22.64 6.80
CA ILE A 319 2.01 22.70 8.28
C ILE A 319 1.25 21.52 8.86
N MET A 320 -0.01 21.37 8.48
CA MET A 320 -0.90 20.34 8.99
C MET A 320 -2.01 20.00 8.01
N HIS A 321 -2.60 18.82 8.13
CA HIS A 321 -3.78 18.36 7.41
C HIS A 321 -4.80 17.73 8.38
N ILE A 322 -6.00 18.29 8.45
CA ILE A 322 -7.14 17.73 9.20
C ILE A 322 -8.06 17.07 8.18
N ALA A 323 -8.48 15.84 8.44
CA ALA A 323 -9.48 15.13 7.64
C ALA A 323 -10.77 15.97 7.47
N ASP A 324 -11.37 15.90 6.28
CA ASP A 324 -12.62 16.61 5.99
C ASP A 324 -13.82 15.92 6.67
N ASN A 325 -13.75 14.61 6.95
CA ASN A 325 -14.84 13.83 7.55
C ASN A 325 -14.34 12.53 8.22
N HIS A 326 -15.25 11.74 8.79
CA HIS A 326 -14.89 10.54 9.54
C HIS A 326 -14.34 9.41 8.65
N MET A 327 -14.87 9.22 7.45
CA MET A 327 -14.31 8.23 6.50
C MET A 327 -12.88 8.56 6.12
N GLN A 328 -12.56 9.84 5.90
CA GLN A 328 -11.19 10.27 5.63
C GLN A 328 -10.29 10.08 6.85
N SER A 329 -10.80 10.30 8.06
CA SER A 329 -10.04 10.07 9.30
C SER A 329 -9.70 8.59 9.47
N GLU A 330 -10.66 7.69 9.24
CA GLU A 330 -10.43 6.24 9.26
C GLU A 330 -9.39 5.82 8.22
N TYR A 331 -9.48 6.34 7.00
CA TYR A 331 -8.47 6.08 5.96
C TYR A 331 -7.07 6.56 6.39
N MET A 332 -6.96 7.79 6.91
CA MET A 332 -5.70 8.35 7.38
C MET A 332 -5.12 7.53 8.53
N TRP A 333 -5.94 7.12 9.49
CA TRP A 333 -5.55 6.25 10.58
C TRP A 333 -4.97 4.92 10.05
N ARG A 334 -5.65 4.29 9.08
CA ARG A 334 -5.19 3.04 8.43
C ARG A 334 -3.94 3.20 7.56
N VAL A 335 -3.56 4.41 7.18
CA VAL A 335 -2.25 4.68 6.55
C VAL A 335 -1.13 4.62 7.58
N PHE A 336 -1.35 5.10 8.81
CA PHE A 336 -0.35 5.05 9.87
C PHE A 336 -0.33 3.73 10.64
N ASP A 337 -1.50 3.11 10.80
CA ASP A 337 -1.68 1.82 11.46
C ASP A 337 -2.60 0.92 10.62
N PRO A 338 -2.05 0.24 9.59
CA PRO A 338 -2.86 -0.61 8.73
C PRO A 338 -3.49 -1.80 9.48
N GLY A 339 -2.82 -2.33 10.50
CA GLY A 339 -3.24 -3.60 11.12
C GLY A 339 -3.15 -4.81 10.16
N ILE A 340 -2.40 -4.69 9.06
CA ILE A 340 -2.09 -5.80 8.15
C ILE A 340 -0.84 -6.52 8.67
N ASP A 341 -1.02 -7.74 9.18
CA ASP A 341 0.09 -8.55 9.69
C ASP A 341 0.75 -9.35 8.56
N CYS A 342 1.85 -8.79 8.05
CA CYS A 342 2.62 -9.40 6.96
C CYS A 342 3.35 -10.69 7.40
N ARG A 343 3.57 -10.90 8.72
CA ARG A 343 4.19 -12.13 9.23
C ARG A 343 3.33 -13.35 8.94
N LYS A 344 2.01 -13.21 8.86
CA LYS A 344 1.10 -14.29 8.43
C LYS A 344 1.35 -14.73 6.99
N ALA A 345 1.52 -13.76 6.08
CA ALA A 345 1.85 -14.06 4.68
C ALA A 345 3.22 -14.73 4.58
N ILE A 346 4.23 -14.21 5.28
CA ILE A 346 5.57 -14.81 5.32
C ILE A 346 5.54 -16.22 5.92
N SER A 347 4.75 -16.47 6.97
CA SER A 347 4.61 -17.81 7.55
C SER A 347 3.97 -18.82 6.60
N ILE A 348 3.06 -18.38 5.72
CA ILE A 348 2.53 -19.19 4.63
C ILE A 348 3.65 -19.50 3.64
N LEU A 349 4.36 -18.47 3.17
CA LEU A 349 5.41 -18.57 2.16
C LEU A 349 6.59 -19.44 2.63
N ASN A 350 6.97 -19.38 3.91
CA ASN A 350 8.05 -20.14 4.52
C ASN A 350 7.90 -21.67 4.44
N LYS A 351 6.72 -22.18 4.03
CA LYS A 351 6.49 -23.60 3.77
C LYS A 351 6.96 -24.05 2.37
N TYR A 352 7.29 -23.10 1.48
CA TYR A 352 7.50 -23.33 0.06
C TYR A 352 8.79 -22.67 -0.47
N GLN A 353 9.12 -22.91 -1.74
CA GLN A 353 10.22 -22.23 -2.41
C GLN A 353 9.79 -20.85 -2.93
N TYR A 354 10.23 -19.80 -2.24
CA TYR A 354 9.93 -18.40 -2.59
C TYR A 354 11.09 -17.45 -2.27
N VAL A 355 11.02 -16.25 -2.83
CA VAL A 355 11.83 -15.10 -2.47
C VAL A 355 10.99 -13.83 -2.49
N LEU A 356 11.36 -12.88 -1.64
CA LEU A 356 10.98 -11.48 -1.78
C LEU A 356 12.03 -10.75 -2.61
N THR A 357 11.57 -9.77 -3.40
CA THR A 357 12.44 -8.82 -4.12
C THR A 357 12.13 -7.40 -3.68
N LYS A 358 13.04 -6.45 -3.92
CA LYS A 358 12.91 -5.02 -3.64
C LYS A 358 12.60 -4.70 -2.19
N VAL A 359 13.08 -5.51 -1.25
CA VAL A 359 12.88 -5.26 0.20
C VAL A 359 13.94 -4.34 0.80
N ASP A 360 15.03 -4.08 0.08
CA ASP A 360 16.16 -3.24 0.46
C ASP A 360 16.22 -1.94 -0.36
N VAL A 361 15.03 -1.40 -0.65
CA VAL A 361 14.79 -0.10 -1.30
C VAL A 361 14.53 0.99 -0.26
N PRO A 362 14.84 2.27 -0.56
CA PRO A 362 14.72 3.36 0.42
C PRO A 362 13.32 3.56 1.01
N TYR A 363 12.28 3.13 0.31
CA TYR A 363 10.90 3.26 0.73
C TYR A 363 10.33 2.07 1.50
N TYR A 364 11.11 0.98 1.65
CA TYR A 364 10.71 -0.14 2.49
C TYR A 364 11.02 0.18 3.97
N PRO A 365 10.11 -0.14 4.91
CA PRO A 365 10.34 0.06 6.34
C PRO A 365 11.57 -0.69 6.85
N GLU A 366 12.32 -0.09 7.77
CA GLU A 366 13.54 -0.71 8.33
C GLU A 366 13.25 -2.01 9.08
N ASP A 367 12.05 -2.13 9.64
CA ASP A 367 11.62 -3.21 10.52
C ASP A 367 10.63 -4.17 9.86
N PHE A 368 10.43 -4.06 8.53
CA PHE A 368 9.67 -5.06 7.76
C PHE A 368 10.12 -6.47 8.15
N PRO A 369 9.22 -7.42 8.49
CA PRO A 369 7.78 -7.39 8.20
C PRO A 369 6.87 -6.86 9.31
N ASP A 370 7.41 -6.22 10.36
CA ASP A 370 6.59 -5.63 11.42
C ASP A 370 5.70 -4.51 10.89
N HIS A 371 6.28 -3.64 10.06
CA HIS A 371 5.52 -2.65 9.31
C HIS A 371 5.58 -2.94 7.80
N ILE A 372 4.45 -2.71 7.15
CA ILE A 372 4.31 -2.87 5.70
C ILE A 372 4.74 -1.59 4.96
N PRO A 373 5.21 -1.70 3.71
CA PRO A 373 5.46 -0.54 2.87
C PRO A 373 4.12 0.05 2.38
N VAL A 374 3.60 1.05 3.09
CA VAL A 374 2.27 1.62 2.81
C VAL A 374 2.20 2.25 1.42
N GLY A 375 1.13 1.94 0.68
CA GLY A 375 0.90 2.36 -0.70
C GLY A 375 1.84 1.69 -1.72
N ARG A 376 2.47 0.57 -1.35
CA ARG A 376 3.42 -0.20 -2.16
C ARG A 376 3.14 -1.70 -2.07
N ASP A 377 3.96 -2.47 -2.78
CA ASP A 377 3.90 -3.91 -2.94
C ASP A 377 4.92 -4.68 -2.11
N MET A 378 4.54 -5.90 -1.76
CA MET A 378 5.43 -7.02 -1.46
C MET A 378 5.52 -7.90 -2.69
N ASP A 379 6.63 -7.76 -3.42
CA ASP A 379 6.95 -8.58 -4.59
C ASP A 379 7.44 -9.96 -4.14
N VAL A 380 6.71 -11.00 -4.52
CA VAL A 380 7.00 -12.40 -4.23
C VAL A 380 7.22 -13.15 -5.55
N ILE A 381 8.35 -13.84 -5.66
CA ILE A 381 8.60 -14.82 -6.71
C ILE A 381 8.62 -16.20 -6.05
N CYS A 382 7.86 -17.15 -6.58
CA CYS A 382 7.80 -18.52 -6.07
C CYS A 382 7.99 -19.56 -7.16
N SER A 383 8.20 -20.82 -6.77
CA SER A 383 8.29 -21.92 -7.73
C SER A 383 6.95 -22.13 -8.45
N LYS A 384 7.01 -22.63 -9.69
CA LYS A 384 5.80 -22.97 -10.46
C LYS A 384 5.00 -24.08 -9.82
N ASP A 385 5.68 -25.01 -9.16
CA ASP A 385 5.06 -26.17 -8.51
C ASP A 385 4.29 -25.76 -7.24
N ASP A 386 4.82 -24.80 -6.47
CA ASP A 386 4.20 -24.34 -5.23
C ASP A 386 3.12 -23.27 -5.46
N PHE A 387 3.18 -22.53 -6.59
CA PHE A 387 2.29 -21.40 -6.86
C PHE A 387 0.79 -21.70 -6.71
N PRO A 388 0.23 -22.82 -7.20
CA PRO A 388 -1.19 -23.11 -7.01
C PRO A 388 -1.61 -23.19 -5.54
N ILE A 389 -0.73 -23.70 -4.68
CA ILE A 389 -0.99 -23.87 -3.25
C ILE A 389 -0.82 -22.52 -2.53
N ILE A 390 0.29 -21.81 -2.79
CA ILE A 390 0.54 -20.46 -2.27
C ILE A 390 -0.62 -19.52 -2.62
N ARG A 391 -1.09 -19.55 -3.88
CA ARG A 391 -2.24 -18.77 -4.36
C ARG A 391 -3.48 -19.02 -3.50
N SER A 392 -3.79 -20.29 -3.21
CA SER A 392 -4.95 -20.65 -2.40
C SER A 392 -4.80 -20.16 -0.95
N GLU A 393 -3.65 -20.35 -0.32
CA GLU A 393 -3.41 -19.90 1.06
C GLU A 393 -3.42 -18.37 1.20
N LEU A 394 -2.86 -17.62 0.23
CA LEU A 394 -2.89 -16.16 0.23
C LEU A 394 -4.31 -15.60 0.01
N LEU A 395 -5.12 -16.24 -0.84
CA LEU A 395 -6.53 -15.89 -1.00
C LEU A 395 -7.31 -16.12 0.32
N GLN A 396 -7.07 -17.23 1.01
CA GLN A 396 -7.68 -17.50 2.32
C GLN A 396 -7.23 -16.48 3.39
N LEU A 397 -5.95 -16.10 3.39
CA LEU A 397 -5.44 -15.05 4.29
C LEU A 397 -6.23 -13.74 4.15
N SER A 398 -6.57 -13.35 2.92
CA SER A 398 -7.29 -12.08 2.66
C SER A 398 -8.68 -12.01 3.30
N ILE A 399 -9.34 -13.14 3.56
CA ILE A 399 -10.64 -13.21 4.23
C ILE A 399 -10.52 -12.72 5.69
N GLY A 400 -9.33 -12.85 6.30
CA GLY A 400 -9.05 -12.39 7.65
C GLY A 400 -8.98 -10.86 7.82
N TYR A 401 -9.20 -10.08 6.76
CA TYR A 401 -9.12 -8.62 6.76
C TYR A 401 -10.43 -7.98 6.28
N PRO A 402 -11.54 -8.16 7.02
CA PRO A 402 -12.88 -7.70 6.61
C PRO A 402 -13.02 -6.17 6.52
N ASP A 403 -12.12 -5.44 7.18
CA ASP A 403 -12.08 -3.97 7.15
C ASP A 403 -11.55 -3.42 5.82
N TYR A 404 -10.99 -4.26 4.96
CA TYR A 404 -10.40 -3.89 3.68
C TYR A 404 -11.26 -4.32 2.49
N GLU A 405 -11.30 -3.47 1.46
CA GLU A 405 -11.77 -3.84 0.14
C GLU A 405 -10.69 -4.66 -0.56
N ILE A 406 -10.82 -5.99 -0.55
CA ILE A 406 -9.86 -6.88 -1.21
C ILE A 406 -10.15 -6.93 -2.71
N VAL A 407 -9.29 -6.32 -3.51
CA VAL A 407 -9.34 -6.41 -4.98
C VAL A 407 -8.35 -7.47 -5.46
N VAL A 408 -8.90 -8.60 -5.91
CA VAL A 408 -8.14 -9.74 -6.44
C VAL A 408 -7.99 -9.61 -7.96
N ARG A 409 -6.76 -9.73 -8.47
CA ARG A 409 -6.52 -9.99 -9.90
C ARG A 409 -5.72 -11.27 -10.03
N ASP A 410 -6.35 -12.27 -10.62
CA ASP A 410 -5.88 -13.64 -10.61
C ASP A 410 -5.57 -14.12 -12.03
N PHE A 411 -4.30 -14.45 -12.27
CA PHE A 411 -3.76 -14.88 -13.55
C PHE A 411 -3.12 -16.27 -13.41
N PRO A 412 -2.89 -17.01 -14.52
CA PRO A 412 -2.29 -18.34 -14.46
C PRO A 412 -0.93 -18.41 -13.75
N ASP A 413 -0.14 -17.35 -13.82
CA ASP A 413 1.24 -17.25 -13.35
C ASP A 413 1.45 -16.13 -12.31
N ARG A 414 0.39 -15.41 -11.92
CA ARG A 414 0.46 -14.25 -11.02
C ARG A 414 -0.84 -14.00 -10.26
N LEU A 415 -0.71 -13.68 -8.98
CA LEU A 415 -1.79 -13.26 -8.09
C LEU A 415 -1.48 -11.86 -7.56
N LEU A 416 -2.41 -10.92 -7.74
CA LEU A 416 -2.39 -9.61 -7.11
C LEU A 416 -3.49 -9.52 -6.06
N LEU A 417 -3.11 -9.38 -4.79
CA LEU A 417 -4.02 -9.13 -3.68
C LEU A 417 -3.86 -7.70 -3.19
N ARG A 418 -4.80 -6.83 -3.56
CA ARG A 418 -4.78 -5.42 -3.19
C ARG A 418 -5.70 -5.20 -1.98
N PHE A 419 -5.11 -4.69 -0.91
CA PHE A 419 -5.81 -4.21 0.27
C PHE A 419 -6.14 -2.74 0.04
N GLU A 420 -7.40 -2.45 -0.26
CA GLU A 420 -7.85 -1.08 -0.55
C GLU A 420 -8.80 -0.55 0.55
N LEU A 421 -8.80 0.76 0.72
CA LEU A 421 -9.80 1.50 1.50
C LEU A 421 -10.31 2.65 0.65
N SER A 422 -11.63 2.76 0.49
CA SER A 422 -12.26 3.75 -0.39
C SER A 422 -11.67 3.75 -1.82
N GLY A 423 -11.39 2.56 -2.36
CA GLY A 423 -10.74 2.38 -3.68
C GLY A 423 -9.31 2.91 -3.79
N LYS A 424 -8.60 3.11 -2.67
CA LYS A 424 -7.18 3.53 -2.63
C LYS A 424 -6.33 2.44 -2.03
N LEU A 425 -5.16 2.20 -2.62
CA LEU A 425 -4.23 1.15 -2.20
C LEU A 425 -3.58 1.48 -0.87
N ILE A 426 -3.72 0.57 0.11
CA ILE A 426 -2.92 0.56 1.34
C ILE A 426 -1.75 -0.41 1.22
N PHE A 427 -1.98 -1.61 0.68
CA PHE A 427 -0.94 -2.62 0.52
C PHE A 427 -1.25 -3.58 -0.63
N LEU A 428 -0.22 -4.07 -1.32
CA LEU A 428 -0.35 -5.08 -2.36
C LEU A 428 0.57 -6.28 -2.07
N ILE A 429 0.03 -7.49 -2.12
CA ILE A 429 0.84 -8.70 -2.27
C ILE A 429 0.85 -9.08 -3.75
N ASP A 430 2.03 -9.06 -4.36
CA ASP A 430 2.25 -9.36 -5.77
C ASP A 430 3.03 -10.67 -5.88
N CYS A 431 2.33 -11.78 -6.05
CA CYS A 431 2.94 -13.10 -6.08
C CYS A 431 2.94 -13.68 -7.49
N CYS A 432 4.11 -14.02 -8.01
CA CYS A 432 4.26 -14.60 -9.35
C CYS A 432 5.14 -15.85 -9.33
N CYS A 433 4.98 -16.70 -10.34
CA CYS A 433 5.84 -17.86 -10.59
C CYS A 433 6.53 -17.83 -11.96
N ALA A 434 6.25 -16.79 -12.75
CA ALA A 434 6.94 -16.50 -13.99
C ALA A 434 7.07 -14.97 -14.15
N ILE A 435 8.17 -14.56 -14.78
CA ILE A 435 8.40 -13.16 -15.16
C ILE A 435 8.60 -13.15 -16.67
N LYS A 436 7.84 -12.31 -17.37
CA LYS A 436 7.94 -12.17 -18.82
C LYS A 436 9.40 -11.86 -19.21
N GLU A 437 9.86 -12.49 -20.29
CA GLU A 437 11.23 -12.40 -20.83
C GLU A 437 12.35 -13.03 -20.00
N VAL A 438 12.13 -13.39 -18.73
CA VAL A 438 13.12 -14.04 -17.86
C VAL A 438 13.00 -15.56 -17.98
N PRO A 439 14.08 -16.30 -18.32
CA PRO A 439 14.03 -17.75 -18.42
C PRO A 439 13.68 -18.47 -17.11
N ASP A 440 12.89 -19.54 -17.20
CA ASP A 440 12.45 -20.34 -16.05
C ASP A 440 13.62 -20.97 -15.29
N GLU A 441 14.64 -21.47 -16.00
CA GLU A 441 15.81 -22.09 -15.38
C GLU A 441 16.59 -21.08 -14.53
N PHE A 442 16.61 -19.81 -14.95
CA PHE A 442 17.26 -18.72 -14.22
C PHE A 442 16.50 -18.36 -12.94
N ILE A 443 15.16 -18.25 -13.02
CA ILE A 443 14.31 -18.02 -11.83
C ILE A 443 14.48 -19.17 -10.84
N THR A 444 14.42 -20.41 -11.33
CA THR A 444 14.53 -21.62 -10.50
C THR A 444 15.87 -21.67 -9.76
N LEU A 445 16.98 -21.38 -10.46
CA LEU A 445 18.29 -21.31 -9.81
C LEU A 445 18.36 -20.20 -8.76
N GLY A 446 17.78 -19.02 -9.05
CA GLY A 446 17.68 -17.92 -8.08
C GLY A 446 16.90 -18.30 -6.82
N LEU A 447 15.80 -19.05 -6.96
CA LEU A 447 15.02 -19.57 -5.83
C LEU A 447 15.81 -20.57 -4.98
N LYS A 448 16.59 -21.46 -5.60
CA LYS A 448 17.47 -22.41 -4.88
C LYS A 448 18.60 -21.71 -4.13
N LEU A 449 19.09 -20.59 -4.67
CA LEU A 449 20.17 -19.79 -4.10
C LEU A 449 19.68 -18.68 -3.15
N ARG A 450 18.39 -18.67 -2.79
CA ARG A 450 17.78 -17.65 -1.91
C ARG A 450 18.53 -17.47 -0.59
N LYS A 451 18.60 -16.23 -0.12
CA LYS A 451 19.24 -15.88 1.16
C LYS A 451 18.19 -15.72 2.24
N LYS A 452 18.35 -16.42 3.36
CA LYS A 452 17.51 -16.21 4.55
C LYS A 452 17.98 -14.95 5.27
N THR A 453 17.05 -14.06 5.61
CA THR A 453 17.33 -12.86 6.40
C THR A 453 17.29 -13.18 7.89
N SER A 454 17.93 -12.35 8.71
CA SER A 454 17.82 -12.41 10.19
C SER A 454 16.38 -12.23 10.68
N LYS A 455 15.50 -11.67 9.84
CA LYS A 455 14.09 -11.43 10.12
C LYS A 455 13.17 -12.59 9.72
N GLY A 456 13.72 -13.70 9.23
CA GLY A 456 12.98 -14.94 9.04
C GLY A 456 12.22 -15.07 7.71
N TYR A 457 12.57 -14.28 6.70
CA TYR A 457 12.07 -14.43 5.32
C TYR A 457 13.23 -14.62 4.34
N TYR A 458 12.91 -15.03 3.12
CA TYR A 458 13.90 -15.26 2.07
C TYR A 458 13.91 -14.14 1.03
N ILE A 459 15.09 -13.75 0.58
CA ILE A 459 15.30 -12.74 -0.47
C ILE A 459 16.08 -13.33 -1.63
N LEU A 460 15.88 -12.75 -2.81
CA LEU A 460 16.67 -13.06 -3.98
C LEU A 460 18.09 -12.51 -3.81
N GLN A 461 19.09 -13.20 -4.36
CA GLN A 461 20.44 -12.64 -4.37
C GLN A 461 20.49 -11.38 -5.25
N PRO A 462 21.24 -10.35 -4.84
CA PRO A 462 21.25 -9.06 -5.55
C PRO A 462 21.61 -9.15 -7.03
N ALA A 463 22.56 -9.99 -7.40
CA ALA A 463 22.96 -10.17 -8.79
C ALA A 463 21.86 -10.82 -9.64
N PHE A 464 21.03 -11.70 -9.07
CA PHE A 464 19.85 -12.23 -9.75
C PHE A 464 18.76 -11.16 -9.87
N GLU A 465 18.51 -10.42 -8.78
CA GLU A 465 17.50 -9.37 -8.77
C GLU A 465 17.82 -8.24 -9.76
N ALA A 466 19.09 -7.82 -9.84
CA ALA A 466 19.55 -6.80 -10.77
C ALA A 466 19.30 -7.22 -12.24
N LEU A 467 19.62 -8.46 -12.58
CA LEU A 467 19.38 -9.00 -13.93
C LEU A 467 17.89 -9.09 -14.25
N ILE A 468 17.05 -9.55 -13.30
CA ILE A 468 15.59 -9.57 -13.47
C ILE A 468 15.05 -8.15 -13.67
N CYS A 469 15.47 -7.18 -12.86
CA CYS A 469 15.06 -5.79 -12.98
C CYS A 469 15.50 -5.17 -14.32
N LYS A 470 16.72 -5.47 -14.80
CA LYS A 470 17.24 -5.00 -16.09
C LYS A 470 16.39 -5.50 -17.25
N MET A 471 16.13 -6.82 -17.28
CA MET A 471 15.30 -7.43 -18.32
C MET A 471 13.85 -6.89 -18.28
N ALA A 472 13.31 -6.64 -17.09
CA ALA A 472 11.98 -6.04 -16.93
C ALA A 472 11.92 -4.56 -17.35
N TYR A 473 13.03 -3.81 -17.27
CA TYR A 473 13.14 -2.43 -17.75
C TYR A 473 13.18 -2.36 -19.28
N GLU A 474 13.97 -3.22 -19.93
CA GLU A 474 14.09 -3.25 -21.40
C GLU A 474 12.77 -3.59 -22.10
N ASP A 475 11.92 -4.42 -21.48
CA ASP A 475 10.56 -4.71 -21.99
C ASP A 475 9.63 -3.49 -21.91
N ASN A 476 9.89 -2.54 -21.00
CA ASN A 476 9.02 -1.40 -20.77
C ASN A 476 9.81 -0.17 -20.30
N ASN A 477 10.29 0.64 -21.27
CA ASN A 477 11.03 1.91 -21.15
C ASN A 477 10.36 3.01 -20.27
N LYS A 478 9.34 2.69 -19.47
CA LYS A 478 8.66 3.59 -18.53
C LYS A 478 8.90 3.22 -17.05
N LYS A 479 9.77 2.25 -16.79
CA LYS A 479 10.08 1.72 -15.45
C LYS A 479 11.35 2.33 -14.85
N GLU A 480 11.54 3.65 -14.99
CA GLU A 480 12.75 4.39 -14.56
C GLU A 480 13.14 4.13 -13.10
N TYR A 481 12.17 3.89 -12.19
CA TYR A 481 12.42 3.58 -10.78
C TYR A 481 13.16 2.25 -10.54
N HIS A 482 13.17 1.32 -11.49
CA HIS A 482 13.99 0.10 -11.39
C HIS A 482 15.50 0.42 -11.48
N MET A 483 15.88 1.56 -12.08
CA MET A 483 17.27 2.03 -12.12
C MET A 483 17.74 2.64 -10.79
N GLU A 484 16.82 3.09 -9.93
CA GLU A 484 17.17 3.60 -8.58
C GLU A 484 17.74 2.48 -7.68
N TYR A 485 17.34 1.22 -7.92
CA TYR A 485 17.91 0.03 -7.25
C TYR A 485 19.38 -0.22 -7.63
N TYR A 486 19.77 0.25 -8.80
CA TYR A 486 21.02 -0.11 -9.48
C TYR A 486 22.24 0.71 -9.02
N ASN A 487 22.00 1.85 -8.37
CA ASN A 487 23.03 2.84 -8.01
C ASN A 487 23.47 2.77 -6.54
N VAL A 488 23.14 1.69 -5.83
CA VAL A 488 23.53 1.56 -4.43
C VAL A 488 24.83 0.76 -4.37
N ASP A 489 25.88 1.36 -3.82
CA ASP A 489 27.17 0.73 -3.49
C ASP A 489 26.98 -0.41 -2.47
N LYS A 490 26.34 -1.49 -2.88
CA LYS A 490 26.05 -2.62 -2.02
C LYS A 490 27.21 -3.61 -2.12
N VAL A 491 27.99 -3.67 -1.05
CA VAL A 491 28.99 -4.72 -0.84
C VAL A 491 28.23 -5.98 -0.42
N PHE A 492 28.38 -7.07 -1.17
CA PHE A 492 27.65 -8.30 -0.92
C PHE A 492 28.60 -9.47 -0.75
N GLU A 493 28.69 -9.97 0.48
CA GLU A 493 29.30 -11.27 0.72
C GLU A 493 28.46 -12.35 0.06
N THR A 494 29.12 -13.10 -0.83
CA THR A 494 28.53 -14.21 -1.58
C THR A 494 29.36 -15.47 -1.35
N PHE A 495 28.77 -16.64 -1.62
CA PHE A 495 29.53 -17.89 -1.48
C PHE A 495 30.71 -17.92 -2.47
N GLU A 496 30.60 -17.22 -3.62
CA GLU A 496 31.68 -17.10 -4.59
C GLU A 496 32.93 -16.41 -4.03
N GLU A 497 32.76 -15.47 -3.09
CA GLU A 497 33.89 -14.79 -2.44
C GLU A 497 34.64 -15.69 -1.45
N ALA A 498 34.02 -16.78 -1.01
CA ALA A 498 34.68 -17.80 -0.21
C ALA A 498 35.53 -18.79 -1.04
N LEU A 499 35.45 -18.73 -2.38
CA LEU A 499 36.13 -19.65 -3.30
C LEU A 499 37.63 -19.37 -3.44
N ASP A 500 38.15 -18.26 -2.92
CA ASP A 500 39.58 -17.89 -3.00
C ASP A 500 40.51 -18.93 -2.31
N SER A 501 39.93 -19.82 -1.49
CA SER A 501 40.61 -20.94 -0.82
C SER A 501 40.66 -22.25 -1.62
N HIS A 502 39.98 -22.35 -2.76
CA HIS A 502 39.92 -23.55 -3.60
C HIS A 502 40.92 -23.46 -4.77
N ALA A 503 41.61 -24.55 -5.08
CA ALA A 503 42.43 -24.64 -6.29
C ALA A 503 41.57 -25.11 -7.47
N GLY A 504 40.99 -24.16 -8.22
CA GLY A 504 40.23 -24.45 -9.44
C GLY A 504 41.14 -24.92 -10.59
N GLY A 505 40.58 -25.65 -11.55
CA GLY A 505 41.27 -26.00 -12.81
C GLY A 505 41.72 -24.76 -13.59
N ILE A 506 41.02 -23.64 -13.42
CA ILE A 506 41.36 -22.34 -14.02
C ILE A 506 42.74 -21.81 -13.62
N ASP A 507 43.26 -22.19 -12.44
CA ASP A 507 44.57 -21.74 -11.95
C ASP A 507 45.70 -22.07 -12.93
N ARG A 508 45.56 -23.15 -13.71
CA ARG A 508 46.55 -23.60 -14.70
C ARG A 508 46.73 -22.61 -15.85
N PHE A 509 45.72 -21.78 -16.12
CA PHE A 509 45.68 -20.87 -17.26
C PHE A 509 45.96 -19.40 -16.88
N LEU A 510 45.85 -19.03 -15.60
CA LEU A 510 46.09 -17.64 -15.15
C LEU A 510 47.48 -17.11 -15.51
N PRO A 511 48.60 -17.87 -15.36
CA PRO A 511 49.92 -17.36 -15.74
C PRO A 511 50.05 -17.05 -17.24
N GLU A 512 49.39 -17.85 -18.08
CA GLU A 512 49.36 -17.61 -19.52
C GLU A 512 48.52 -16.38 -19.87
N PHE A 513 47.38 -16.20 -19.17
CA PHE A 513 46.52 -15.03 -19.32
C PHE A 513 47.23 -13.74 -18.92
N ASP A 514 47.90 -13.71 -17.77
CA ASP A 514 48.68 -12.56 -17.29
C ASP A 514 49.77 -12.16 -18.30
N GLU A 515 50.49 -13.15 -18.84
CA GLU A 515 51.53 -12.91 -19.83
C GLU A 515 50.96 -12.35 -21.15
N TYR A 516 49.77 -12.80 -21.56
CA TYR A 516 49.06 -12.26 -22.72
C TYR A 516 48.67 -10.79 -22.50
N LEU A 517 48.06 -10.46 -21.35
CA LEU A 517 47.67 -9.08 -21.01
C LEU A 517 48.89 -8.16 -20.99
N ARG A 518 50.00 -8.62 -20.40
CA ARG A 518 51.27 -7.88 -20.35
C ARG A 518 51.85 -7.62 -21.74
N LYS A 519 51.82 -8.60 -22.64
CA LYS A 519 52.32 -8.45 -24.03
C LYS A 519 51.46 -7.50 -24.86
N THR A 520 50.15 -7.46 -24.61
CA THR A 520 49.20 -6.63 -25.37
C THR A 520 49.00 -5.25 -24.78
N GLY A 521 49.45 -5.01 -23.54
CA GLY A 521 49.28 -3.74 -22.84
C GLY A 521 47.86 -3.50 -22.35
N ILE A 522 47.06 -4.56 -22.17
CA ILE A 522 45.70 -4.48 -21.64
C ILE A 522 45.79 -4.52 -20.10
N PRO A 523 45.28 -3.51 -19.38
CA PRO A 523 45.27 -3.52 -17.91
C PRO A 523 44.38 -4.64 -17.33
N LEU A 524 44.83 -5.30 -16.26
CA LEU A 524 44.09 -6.39 -15.61
C LEU A 524 42.72 -5.94 -15.04
N ASP A 525 42.61 -4.69 -14.58
CA ASP A 525 41.35 -4.12 -14.08
C ASP A 525 40.34 -3.82 -15.20
N SER A 526 40.78 -3.83 -16.46
CA SER A 526 39.96 -3.58 -17.65
C SER A 526 39.42 -4.85 -18.32
N VAL A 527 39.63 -6.02 -17.70
CA VAL A 527 39.13 -7.32 -18.19
C VAL A 527 38.30 -8.02 -17.13
N CYS A 528 37.46 -8.96 -17.57
CA CYS A 528 36.76 -9.87 -16.70
C CYS A 528 36.72 -11.26 -17.34
N ILE A 529 37.06 -12.29 -16.57
CA ILE A 529 36.97 -13.68 -16.98
C ILE A 529 35.50 -14.09 -16.92
N VAL A 530 35.01 -14.66 -18.03
CA VAL A 530 33.61 -15.06 -18.22
C VAL A 530 33.51 -16.56 -18.50
N GLY A 531 32.32 -17.02 -18.90
CA GLY A 531 32.15 -18.40 -19.37
C GLY A 531 32.15 -19.43 -18.24
N SER A 532 32.84 -20.55 -18.44
CA SER A 532 32.76 -21.70 -17.53
C SER A 532 33.68 -21.58 -16.30
N ALA A 533 34.48 -20.50 -16.20
CA ALA A 533 35.39 -20.24 -15.09
C ALA A 533 34.70 -20.36 -13.71
N VAL A 534 33.55 -19.72 -13.53
CA VAL A 534 32.80 -19.80 -12.27
C VAL A 534 32.29 -21.21 -12.00
N LEU A 535 31.96 -22.00 -13.03
CA LEU A 535 31.48 -23.38 -12.90
C LEU A 535 32.60 -24.34 -12.42
N ASP A 536 33.83 -24.05 -12.79
CA ASP A 536 35.01 -24.79 -12.32
C ASP A 536 35.36 -24.46 -10.88
N LEU A 537 35.31 -23.17 -10.50
CA LEU A 537 35.56 -22.76 -9.13
C LEU A 537 34.56 -23.36 -8.14
N ILE A 538 33.31 -23.54 -8.54
CA ILE A 538 32.28 -24.19 -7.72
C ILE A 538 32.31 -25.73 -7.82
N GLY A 539 33.18 -26.31 -8.64
CA GLY A 539 33.35 -27.76 -8.79
C GLY A 539 32.27 -28.47 -9.63
N ILE A 540 31.52 -27.73 -10.46
CA ILE A 540 30.48 -28.28 -11.33
C ILE A 540 31.08 -28.88 -12.61
N ARG A 541 32.12 -28.25 -13.15
CA ARG A 541 32.72 -28.64 -14.44
C ARG A 541 34.16 -28.17 -14.51
N GLU A 542 35.09 -29.05 -14.91
CA GLU A 542 36.48 -28.65 -15.15
C GLU A 542 36.55 -27.61 -16.29
N ASN A 543 37.29 -26.53 -16.06
CA ASN A 543 37.55 -25.53 -17.09
C ASN A 543 38.71 -25.97 -18.00
N HIS A 544 38.60 -25.68 -19.30
CA HIS A 544 39.63 -26.06 -20.28
C HIS A 544 40.28 -24.85 -20.97
N ASP A 545 39.70 -23.66 -20.81
CA ASP A 545 40.17 -22.41 -21.40
C ASP A 545 39.72 -21.21 -20.55
N ILE A 546 40.37 -20.06 -20.73
CA ILE A 546 39.92 -18.78 -20.19
C ILE A 546 39.15 -18.05 -21.29
N ASP A 547 37.84 -17.92 -21.09
CA ASP A 547 37.01 -16.96 -21.81
C ASP A 547 37.10 -15.61 -21.09
N PHE A 548 37.36 -14.50 -21.79
CA PHE A 548 37.36 -13.17 -21.17
C PHE A 548 36.77 -12.09 -22.06
N ILE A 549 36.22 -11.06 -21.42
CA ILE A 549 35.81 -9.79 -22.02
C ILE A 549 36.82 -8.70 -21.70
N VAL A 550 36.86 -7.67 -22.56
CA VAL A 550 37.75 -6.51 -22.43
C VAL A 550 36.91 -5.26 -22.52
N SER A 551 37.23 -4.25 -21.70
CA SER A 551 36.58 -2.95 -21.77
C SER A 551 36.71 -2.36 -23.18
N THR A 552 35.65 -1.72 -23.66
CA THR A 552 35.60 -1.12 -25.01
C THR A 552 36.71 -0.10 -25.24
N LYS A 553 37.23 0.51 -24.16
CA LYS A 553 38.39 1.41 -24.17
C LYS A 553 39.68 0.74 -24.66
N PHE A 554 39.83 -0.56 -24.43
CA PHE A 554 41.02 -1.34 -24.76
C PHE A 554 40.78 -2.38 -25.86
N ASP A 555 39.52 -2.68 -26.21
CA ASP A 555 39.19 -3.50 -27.38
C ASP A 555 39.15 -2.68 -28.68
N LYS A 556 40.27 -2.67 -29.41
CA LYS A 556 40.41 -1.91 -30.66
C LYS A 556 39.58 -2.44 -31.82
N ASP A 557 39.21 -3.72 -31.81
CA ASP A 557 38.59 -4.39 -32.95
C ASP A 557 37.10 -4.69 -32.73
N GLN A 558 36.63 -4.70 -31.48
CA GLN A 558 35.23 -4.97 -31.07
C GLN A 558 34.56 -6.08 -31.89
N LYS A 559 35.26 -7.22 -31.98
CA LYS A 559 34.85 -8.32 -32.86
C LYS A 559 33.56 -8.95 -32.36
N HIS A 560 32.59 -9.11 -33.26
CA HIS A 560 31.34 -9.85 -32.99
C HIS A 560 31.51 -11.39 -33.12
N TYR A 561 32.71 -11.91 -32.89
CA TYR A 561 33.02 -13.34 -32.88
C TYR A 561 34.17 -13.64 -31.90
N ALA A 562 34.14 -14.82 -31.30
CA ALA A 562 35.19 -15.26 -30.38
C ALA A 562 36.50 -15.55 -31.12
N THR A 563 37.64 -15.22 -30.50
CA THR A 563 38.97 -15.39 -31.09
C THR A 563 39.92 -16.00 -30.06
N LYS A 564 40.58 -17.12 -30.39
CA LYS A 564 41.74 -17.62 -29.62
C LYS A 564 42.91 -16.67 -29.81
N VAL A 565 43.46 -16.15 -28.71
CA VAL A 565 44.46 -15.08 -28.72
C VAL A 565 45.87 -15.53 -28.34
N THR A 566 46.03 -16.80 -27.94
CA THR A 566 47.33 -17.43 -27.67
C THR A 566 47.55 -18.66 -28.55
N ASP A 567 48.82 -18.97 -28.82
CA ASP A 567 49.21 -20.12 -29.67
C ASP A 567 48.81 -21.48 -29.08
N SER A 568 48.66 -21.56 -27.75
CA SER A 568 48.16 -22.75 -27.05
C SER A 568 46.68 -23.03 -27.33
N GLY A 569 45.92 -22.00 -27.73
CA GLY A 569 44.46 -22.04 -27.82
C GLY A 569 43.73 -21.94 -26.48
N ASN A 570 44.42 -21.77 -25.35
CA ASN A 570 43.83 -21.77 -24.01
C ASN A 570 43.16 -20.45 -23.62
N ILE A 571 43.48 -19.34 -24.29
CA ILE A 571 42.93 -18.03 -23.98
C ILE A 571 42.04 -17.55 -25.14
N GLU A 572 40.76 -17.30 -24.86
CA GLU A 572 39.75 -16.87 -25.82
C GLU A 572 39.15 -15.52 -25.43
N LYS A 573 39.30 -14.53 -26.34
CA LYS A 573 38.51 -13.31 -26.23
C LYS A 573 37.14 -13.58 -26.84
N VAL A 574 36.08 -13.47 -26.05
CA VAL A 574 34.71 -13.72 -26.53
C VAL A 574 34.21 -12.58 -27.43
N SER A 575 33.08 -12.80 -28.11
CA SER A 575 32.42 -11.75 -28.89
C SER A 575 32.02 -10.58 -28.00
N VAL A 576 32.16 -9.34 -28.51
CA VAL A 576 31.66 -8.12 -27.85
C VAL A 576 30.18 -8.23 -27.48
N ASP A 577 29.81 -7.60 -26.37
CA ASP A 577 28.49 -7.67 -25.75
C ASP A 577 28.14 -9.11 -25.38
N TRP A 578 28.97 -9.70 -24.51
CA TRP A 578 28.91 -11.13 -24.19
C TRP A 578 27.52 -11.55 -23.70
N LEU A 579 26.85 -10.71 -22.90
CA LEU A 579 25.47 -10.94 -22.47
C LEU A 579 24.46 -10.18 -23.34
N ASN A 580 24.07 -10.81 -24.45
CA ASN A 580 23.01 -10.33 -25.34
C ASN A 580 21.92 -11.39 -25.57
N LYS A 581 20.75 -10.92 -26.02
CA LYS A 581 19.60 -11.73 -26.48
C LYS A 581 19.17 -11.24 -27.85
N SER A 582 19.31 -12.09 -28.87
CA SER A 582 18.87 -11.78 -30.25
C SER A 582 19.42 -10.46 -30.81
N GLY A 583 20.66 -10.11 -30.46
CA GLY A 583 21.32 -8.87 -30.91
C GLY A 583 21.03 -7.64 -30.04
N SER A 584 20.17 -7.75 -29.02
CA SER A 584 19.99 -6.72 -27.99
C SER A 584 20.90 -7.01 -26.79
N VAL A 585 21.74 -6.04 -26.44
CA VAL A 585 22.63 -6.12 -25.27
C VAL A 585 21.80 -6.01 -24.00
N ILE A 586 21.91 -6.98 -23.09
CA ILE A 586 21.24 -6.94 -21.79
C ILE A 586 22.12 -6.20 -20.78
N VAL A 587 23.40 -6.56 -20.70
CA VAL A 587 24.40 -5.88 -19.89
C VAL A 587 25.67 -5.75 -20.75
N SER A 588 26.21 -4.54 -20.85
CA SER A 588 27.40 -4.30 -21.66
C SER A 588 28.66 -4.85 -20.98
N ASP A 589 29.70 -5.12 -21.76
CA ASP A 589 30.96 -5.64 -21.24
C ASP A 589 31.60 -4.67 -20.23
N ASP A 590 31.58 -3.37 -20.51
CA ASP A 590 32.07 -2.34 -19.59
C ASP A 590 31.30 -2.35 -18.27
N GLU A 591 29.98 -2.55 -18.29
CA GLU A 591 29.15 -2.62 -17.10
C GLU A 591 29.48 -3.86 -16.26
N ILE A 592 29.70 -5.02 -16.88
CA ILE A 592 30.14 -6.25 -16.20
C ILE A 592 31.50 -6.03 -15.52
N ILE A 593 32.43 -5.33 -16.17
CA ILE A 593 33.79 -5.10 -15.68
C ILE A 593 33.84 -4.06 -14.56
N LEU A 594 33.01 -3.01 -14.64
CA LEU A 594 33.04 -1.86 -13.73
C LEU A 594 32.11 -2.04 -12.51
N ASN A 595 31.02 -2.79 -12.65
CA ASN A 595 30.06 -2.96 -11.56
C ASN A 595 30.34 -4.25 -10.75
N PRO A 596 30.73 -4.15 -9.47
CA PRO A 596 31.06 -5.30 -8.62
C PRO A 596 29.86 -6.21 -8.31
N ILE A 597 28.63 -5.81 -8.65
CA ILE A 597 27.47 -6.71 -8.58
C ILE A 597 27.59 -7.89 -9.55
N TYR A 598 28.44 -7.78 -10.57
CA TYR A 598 28.55 -8.73 -11.67
C TYR A 598 29.79 -9.62 -11.64
N HIS A 599 30.78 -9.27 -10.83
CA HIS A 599 32.00 -10.03 -10.69
C HIS A 599 32.44 -10.11 -9.23
N PHE A 600 33.36 -11.03 -8.97
CA PHE A 600 34.10 -11.10 -7.72
C PHE A 600 35.59 -11.19 -8.05
N ASN A 601 36.44 -10.91 -7.07
CA ASN A 601 37.89 -11.06 -7.23
C ASN A 601 38.30 -12.46 -6.78
N TYR A 602 39.09 -13.14 -7.61
CA TYR A 602 39.71 -14.41 -7.32
C TYR A 602 41.20 -14.31 -7.69
N LYS A 603 42.10 -14.44 -6.71
CA LYS A 603 43.56 -14.29 -6.92
C LYS A 603 43.94 -13.06 -7.77
N GLY A 604 43.31 -11.92 -7.50
CA GLY A 604 43.56 -10.66 -8.21
C GLY A 604 42.87 -10.51 -9.58
N HIS A 605 42.10 -11.51 -10.03
CA HIS A 605 41.39 -11.51 -11.30
C HIS A 605 39.89 -11.31 -11.08
N LYS A 606 39.24 -10.51 -11.94
CA LYS A 606 37.78 -10.38 -11.97
C LYS A 606 37.18 -11.61 -12.66
N ILE A 607 36.25 -12.29 -12.01
CA ILE A 607 35.50 -13.43 -12.55
C ILE A 607 34.00 -13.13 -12.44
N THR A 608 33.24 -13.40 -13.50
CA THR A 608 31.79 -13.20 -13.47
C THR A 608 31.09 -14.09 -12.44
N ARG A 609 30.03 -13.54 -11.82
CA ARG A 609 29.20 -14.30 -10.88
C ARG A 609 28.39 -15.38 -11.58
N LEU A 610 27.96 -16.38 -10.82
CA LEU A 610 27.16 -17.50 -11.34
C LEU A 610 25.87 -17.03 -12.02
N SER A 611 25.24 -15.95 -11.52
CA SER A 611 24.03 -15.37 -12.08
C SER A 611 24.17 -14.99 -13.56
N LEU A 612 25.28 -14.35 -13.94
CA LEU A 612 25.57 -13.96 -15.33
C LEU A 612 25.71 -15.16 -16.25
N VAL A 613 26.47 -16.16 -15.80
CA VAL A 613 26.71 -17.39 -16.56
C VAL A 613 25.42 -18.20 -16.70
N ALA A 614 24.64 -18.32 -15.63
CA ALA A 614 23.34 -18.99 -15.65
C ALA A 614 22.36 -18.29 -16.59
N LEU A 615 22.27 -16.95 -16.56
CA LEU A 615 21.42 -16.20 -17.48
C LEU A 615 21.88 -16.39 -18.93
N LYS A 616 23.18 -16.22 -19.21
CA LYS A 616 23.74 -16.42 -20.56
C LYS A 616 23.36 -17.79 -21.11
N LYS A 617 23.57 -18.85 -20.32
CA LYS A 617 23.24 -20.24 -20.68
C LYS A 617 21.74 -20.46 -20.90
N SER A 618 20.91 -19.82 -20.07
CA SER A 618 19.44 -19.91 -20.18
C SER A 618 18.90 -19.21 -21.44
N LEU A 619 19.64 -18.23 -21.96
CA LEU A 619 19.33 -17.53 -23.21
C LEU A 619 19.87 -18.25 -24.45
N THR A 620 21.12 -18.73 -24.41
CA THR A 620 21.76 -19.38 -25.58
C THR A 620 21.31 -20.82 -25.78
N ARG A 621 21.01 -21.54 -24.69
CA ARG A 621 20.40 -22.88 -24.69
C ARG A 621 21.09 -23.91 -25.61
N ARG A 622 22.42 -23.81 -25.79
CA ARG A 622 23.18 -24.85 -26.51
C ARG A 622 23.10 -26.15 -25.72
N GLU A 623 23.33 -27.30 -26.35
CA GLU A 623 23.28 -28.61 -25.69
C GLU A 623 24.15 -28.65 -24.42
N LYS A 624 25.38 -28.12 -24.49
CA LYS A 624 26.26 -27.97 -23.32
C LYS A 624 25.70 -27.02 -22.25
N ASP A 625 25.02 -25.95 -22.65
CA ASP A 625 24.44 -24.98 -21.72
C ASP A 625 23.27 -25.60 -20.94
N LEU A 626 22.42 -26.39 -21.62
CA LEU A 626 21.33 -27.13 -20.98
C LEU A 626 21.85 -28.20 -20.01
N ALA A 627 22.94 -28.89 -20.38
CA ALA A 627 23.61 -29.84 -19.49
C ALA A 627 24.18 -29.16 -18.24
N ASP A 628 24.86 -28.02 -18.41
CA ASP A 628 25.41 -27.24 -17.29
C ASP A 628 24.29 -26.71 -16.37
N LEU A 629 23.19 -26.18 -16.92
CA LEU A 629 22.03 -25.71 -16.14
C LEU A 629 21.37 -26.84 -15.36
N SER A 630 21.16 -28.00 -16.00
CA SER A 630 20.62 -29.20 -15.35
C SER A 630 21.51 -29.64 -14.18
N THR A 631 22.83 -29.63 -14.39
CA THR A 631 23.81 -29.99 -13.35
C THR A 631 23.80 -28.99 -12.19
N LEU A 632 23.72 -27.68 -12.48
CA LEU A 632 23.59 -26.63 -11.48
C LEU A 632 22.33 -26.80 -10.62
N LEU A 633 21.18 -27.00 -11.26
CA LEU A 633 19.91 -27.19 -10.55
C LEU A 633 19.97 -28.43 -9.65
N ALA A 634 20.49 -29.55 -10.16
CA ALA A 634 20.65 -30.78 -9.40
C ALA A 634 21.66 -30.66 -8.24
N TYR A 635 22.74 -29.90 -8.43
CA TYR A 635 23.73 -29.64 -7.39
C TYR A 635 23.10 -28.90 -6.20
N PHE A 636 22.37 -27.82 -6.48
CA PHE A 636 21.75 -27.03 -5.42
C PHE A 636 20.54 -27.73 -4.78
N ASP A 637 19.83 -28.60 -5.50
CA ASP A 637 18.79 -29.47 -4.93
C ASP A 637 19.33 -30.42 -3.84
N ARG A 638 20.51 -31.00 -4.07
CA ARG A 638 21.14 -31.88 -3.07
C ARG A 638 21.60 -31.10 -1.84
N SER A 639 22.06 -29.86 -2.05
CA SER A 639 22.52 -28.99 -0.96
C SER A 639 21.38 -28.49 -0.05
N GLU A 640 20.19 -28.23 -0.59
CA GLU A 640 19.01 -27.84 0.21
C GLU A 640 18.50 -28.98 1.09
N ASN A 641 18.41 -30.20 0.55
CA ASN A 641 17.96 -31.38 1.30
C ASN A 641 18.89 -31.72 2.49
N TYR A 642 20.18 -31.43 2.37
CA TYR A 642 21.16 -31.64 3.44
C TYR A 642 21.10 -30.58 4.55
N ARG A 643 20.65 -29.35 4.26
CA ARG A 643 20.46 -28.30 5.28
C ARG A 643 19.20 -28.51 6.13
N GLY A 644 18.26 -29.33 5.66
CA GLY A 644 17.00 -29.66 6.36
C GLY A 644 17.04 -30.90 7.25
N GLY A 645 18.09 -31.73 7.16
CA GLY A 645 18.24 -32.96 7.94
C GLY A 645 19.55 -32.95 8.72
N GLY A 646 19.49 -32.99 10.05
CA GLY A 646 20.66 -33.00 10.94
C GLY A 646 21.53 -34.27 10.84
N GLY A 647 22.24 -34.45 9.74
CA GLY A 647 23.15 -35.57 9.49
C GLY A 647 24.50 -35.09 8.96
N VAL A 648 25.53 -35.25 9.79
CA VAL A 648 26.94 -35.00 9.44
C VAL A 648 27.44 -36.12 8.52
N ILE A 649 27.84 -35.81 7.28
CA ILE A 649 28.75 -36.66 6.49
C ILE A 649 29.75 -35.81 5.69
N HIS A 650 31.02 -36.16 5.82
CA HIS A 650 32.19 -35.61 5.13
C HIS A 650 32.25 -35.98 3.64
N HIS A 651 32.07 -35.02 2.73
CA HIS A 651 33.00 -34.70 1.63
C HIS A 651 32.53 -33.46 0.88
N TYR A 652 33.45 -32.50 0.74
CA TYR A 652 33.32 -31.15 0.15
C TYR A 652 32.37 -30.20 0.91
N SER A 653 32.96 -29.60 1.94
CA SER A 653 32.41 -28.54 2.77
C SER A 653 32.02 -27.31 1.93
N VAL A 654 30.74 -27.23 1.57
CA VAL A 654 30.07 -25.94 1.39
C VAL A 654 30.02 -25.30 2.77
N ILE A 655 30.84 -24.28 2.93
CA ILE A 655 31.07 -23.52 4.16
C ILE A 655 29.71 -23.14 4.78
N GLU A 656 29.46 -23.63 5.99
CA GLU A 656 28.47 -23.07 6.90
C GLU A 656 28.92 -21.65 7.26
N ILE A 657 28.47 -20.65 6.48
CA ILE A 657 28.54 -19.25 6.92
C ILE A 657 27.24 -18.94 7.65
N GLY A 658 27.16 -19.44 8.89
CA GLY A 658 26.33 -18.85 9.93
C GLY A 658 27.19 -17.83 10.68
N ILE A 659 27.22 -16.58 10.21
CA ILE A 659 27.83 -15.50 11.00
C ILE A 659 26.73 -14.86 11.83
N ASP A 660 26.74 -15.23 13.11
CA ASP A 660 26.07 -14.53 14.20
C ASP A 660 26.82 -13.21 14.46
N ILE A 661 26.10 -12.09 14.43
CA ILE A 661 26.67 -10.76 14.61
C ILE A 661 26.83 -10.51 16.11
N ARG A 662 28.06 -10.63 16.61
CA ARG A 662 28.51 -9.85 17.77
C ARG A 662 29.74 -9.05 17.41
N SER A 663 29.51 -7.76 17.14
CA SER A 663 30.54 -6.75 17.05
C SER A 663 30.99 -6.31 18.45
N GLU A 664 32.17 -6.74 18.86
CA GLU A 664 33.09 -6.00 19.73
C GLU A 664 34.49 -6.23 19.12
N GLY A 665 35.20 -5.27 18.55
CA GLY A 665 35.61 -4.01 19.15
C GLY A 665 37.07 -4.16 19.62
N LYS A 666 38.05 -3.60 18.89
CA LYS A 666 39.41 -3.39 19.43
C LYS A 666 39.91 -1.99 19.13
N MET A 667 39.74 -1.14 20.14
CA MET A 667 40.62 0.00 20.42
C MET A 667 41.97 -0.48 20.94
N LEU A 668 42.95 0.43 20.83
CA LEU A 668 44.37 0.31 21.18
C LEU A 668 44.67 -0.15 22.62
N GLY A 669 45.73 -0.96 22.71
CA GLY A 669 46.91 -0.81 23.61
C GLY A 669 46.72 -0.56 25.12
N MET A 670 47.17 -1.51 25.95
CA MET A 670 48.33 -1.38 26.86
C MET A 670 48.42 -2.56 27.85
N LEU A 671 49.66 -3.05 28.00
CA LEU A 671 50.32 -3.73 29.12
C LEU A 671 49.50 -4.10 30.37
N GLY A 672 49.66 -5.35 30.85
CA GLY A 672 49.47 -5.66 32.27
C GLY A 672 49.10 -7.11 32.61
N SER A 673 50.12 -7.88 32.97
CA SER A 673 50.17 -9.08 33.82
C SER A 673 48.92 -9.62 34.57
N SER A 674 48.92 -10.96 34.65
CA SER A 674 48.63 -11.85 35.80
C SER A 674 47.20 -12.31 36.14
N SER A 675 47.07 -13.66 36.08
CA SER A 675 46.50 -14.61 37.06
C SER A 675 44.99 -14.70 37.33
N GLY A 676 44.51 -15.96 37.39
CA GLY A 676 43.26 -16.41 38.07
C GLY A 676 42.18 -16.87 37.08
N LEU A 677 41.99 -18.16 36.77
CA LEU A 677 41.26 -19.17 37.56
C LEU A 677 39.91 -18.66 38.11
N GLU A 678 38.79 -19.02 37.48
CA GLU A 678 37.85 -20.03 37.99
C GLU A 678 36.63 -20.25 37.08
N VAL A 679 36.08 -21.45 37.23
CA VAL A 679 35.00 -22.11 36.49
C VAL A 679 33.67 -21.83 37.18
N ALA A 680 32.58 -21.62 36.43
CA ALA A 680 31.29 -22.35 36.56
C ALA A 680 30.04 -21.52 36.14
N ALA A 681 29.08 -22.29 35.60
CA ALA A 681 27.69 -22.00 35.21
C ALA A 681 27.48 -21.41 33.81
#